data_AF-A0A0D2AGG4-F1
#
_entry.id   AF-A0A0D2AGG4-F1
#
_cell.length_a   1.000
_cell.length_b   1.000
_cell.length_c   1.000
_cell.angle_alpha   90.00
_cell.angle_beta   90.00
_cell.angle_gamma   90.00
#
_symmetry.space_group_name_H-M   'P 1'
#
loop_
_entity.id
_entity.type
_entity.pdbx_description
1 polymer ?
#
loop_
_entity_poly.entity_id
_entity_poly.type
_entity_poly.pdbx_seq_one_letter_code
_entity_poly.pdbx_strand_id
1 'polypeptide(L)'
;MDNSYVRDGSGSVTDILPHTPGASSPIATASGRTSALSTRITSVLSTSYADLDLRDALETLDIRGFTNTQDSRRNLRLDLQQEVIQCNGEIIKAFGQVAEQLRRIGSVIESLNKRCADMRAHISASKEEVGLVVAEGNEILAQKSQIETKQQILQAFKTHFVISDDEVASLTSSSEPVNDEFFRVMAKVKKINQDSEVLLGTENEKLGLEILDQSSKQLNAAYQKLYRWIQKDFKTLDLENPQISSSIRRSLRVLAERPALFQSCMDFFAEAREHNLSDSFHAALTGGPGADTYGKPIEFHAHDPLRYVGDMLAWAHSAAVSEREALEVLFIAEGDELAKGIKAGIDADPWSRRDVGEQEEVYDGRNALNELVNRDLAGVARLLRQRTEQVISSHEDATLAYKIANLISFYRNTFEKLIGVGSTFLETLDTLESSAQRQFRANMRDHVASIQAELSVTPTNASPPDFLHECFETLRALMKSYDTSYAASKVGEEAFQLVLQEALDPFLKACESLSKRMSPPLSDMFMVNCILQAKMTLAPYSFVASKQAELDKILDQCSKNLIEIQYEFFVDNSGLEPIFDAIFSLADSKEDLAKIPGLEVFQPSALMAASQQLDEFLPSALMDAMDHLKQLESPVTVRNITEAAAEKFCADFEIVESKLIAADKLEEGRDGKENEPEYEKPRLRDLFPRTSDEIRVLLS
;
A
#
# COMPACT_ATOMS: atom_id res chain seq x y z
N MET A 1 -6.52 -66.96 -60.75
CA MET A 1 -5.92 -66.13 -61.80
C MET A 1 -4.42 -66.32 -61.72
N ASP A 2 -3.82 -66.54 -62.89
CA ASP A 2 -2.40 -66.79 -63.21
C ASP A 2 -1.78 -68.10 -62.64
N ASN A 3 -1.77 -69.23 -63.36
CA ASN A 3 -1.35 -69.54 -64.73
C ASN A 3 0.18 -69.59 -64.88
N SER A 4 0.75 -70.79 -64.73
CA SER A 4 1.56 -71.50 -65.75
C SER A 4 2.38 -72.60 -65.07
N TYR A 5 2.72 -73.78 -65.60
CA TYR A 5 2.48 -74.60 -66.81
C TYR A 5 3.82 -75.36 -67.02
N VAL A 6 3.75 -76.57 -67.60
CA VAL A 6 4.84 -77.33 -68.25
C VAL A 6 5.66 -78.26 -67.32
N ARG A 7 5.89 -79.55 -67.59
CA ARG A 7 5.45 -80.57 -68.58
C ARG A 7 6.09 -81.91 -68.16
N ASP A 8 5.35 -83.02 -68.22
CA ASP A 8 5.30 -84.06 -69.28
C ASP A 8 6.52 -84.99 -69.46
N GLY A 9 6.19 -86.27 -69.65
CA GLY A 9 6.95 -87.27 -70.41
C GLY A 9 7.17 -88.57 -69.64
N SER A 10 6.30 -89.59 -69.61
CA SER A 10 5.65 -90.41 -70.65
C SER A 10 6.56 -91.45 -71.36
N GLY A 11 6.03 -92.67 -71.52
CA GLY A 11 6.56 -93.81 -72.30
C GLY A 11 6.79 -95.06 -71.41
N SER A 12 5.92 -96.08 -71.32
CA SER A 12 5.35 -97.01 -72.33
C SER A 12 6.41 -97.70 -73.18
N VAL A 13 6.37 -99.06 -73.27
CA VAL A 13 6.35 -99.86 -74.52
C VAL A 13 6.59 -101.39 -74.27
N THR A 14 5.58 -102.18 -74.67
CA THR A 14 5.54 -103.50 -75.39
C THR A 14 5.94 -104.86 -74.80
N ASP A 15 4.98 -105.79 -74.92
CA ASP A 15 4.98 -107.14 -75.56
C ASP A 15 6.28 -107.96 -75.68
N ILE A 16 6.15 -109.28 -75.47
CA ILE A 16 6.59 -110.37 -76.38
C ILE A 16 6.05 -111.73 -75.87
N LEU A 17 5.28 -112.42 -76.72
CA LEU A 17 5.13 -113.89 -76.76
C LEU A 17 6.07 -114.44 -77.84
N PRO A 18 6.46 -115.73 -77.77
CA PRO A 18 6.25 -116.56 -78.96
C PRO A 18 5.82 -118.02 -78.71
N HIS A 19 5.47 -118.64 -79.84
CA HIS A 19 4.75 -119.88 -80.15
C HIS A 19 5.53 -121.22 -80.05
N THR A 20 4.76 -122.30 -79.77
CA THR A 20 4.71 -123.73 -80.24
C THR A 20 5.68 -124.23 -81.35
N PRO A 21 6.05 -125.55 -81.49
CA PRO A 21 5.14 -126.68 -81.87
C PRO A 21 5.50 -128.09 -81.31
N GLY A 22 4.56 -129.06 -81.25
CA GLY A 22 4.44 -130.22 -82.18
C GLY A 22 5.44 -131.35 -81.86
N ALA A 23 5.18 -132.66 -81.90
CA ALA A 23 4.17 -133.44 -82.58
C ALA A 23 4.27 -134.91 -82.09
N SER A 24 3.12 -135.59 -82.09
CA SER A 24 2.89 -136.99 -82.45
C SER A 24 4.08 -137.82 -82.98
N SER A 25 4.18 -139.10 -82.58
CA SER A 25 3.76 -140.22 -83.44
C SER A 25 4.20 -141.61 -82.94
N PRO A 26 3.56 -142.68 -83.43
CA PRO A 26 3.41 -143.95 -82.73
C PRO A 26 4.13 -145.13 -83.41
N ILE A 27 3.98 -146.30 -82.78
CA ILE A 27 4.02 -147.67 -83.34
C ILE A 27 5.30 -148.10 -84.08
N ALA A 28 6.00 -149.09 -83.51
CA ALA A 28 6.37 -150.30 -84.25
C ALA A 28 6.82 -151.42 -83.30
N THR A 29 6.10 -152.53 -83.39
CA THR A 29 6.50 -153.89 -83.03
C THR A 29 7.70 -154.35 -83.87
N ALA A 30 8.64 -155.12 -83.30
CA ALA A 30 9.09 -156.43 -83.80
C ALA A 30 10.50 -156.84 -83.29
N SER A 31 10.53 -158.04 -82.70
CA SER A 31 11.48 -159.14 -82.89
C SER A 31 12.93 -158.87 -83.33
N GLY A 32 13.89 -159.41 -82.56
CA GLY A 32 15.26 -159.67 -83.04
C GLY A 32 16.37 -159.32 -82.05
N ARG A 33 16.52 -160.11 -80.98
CA ARG A 33 17.42 -159.90 -79.83
C ARG A 33 18.94 -159.91 -80.10
N THR A 34 19.40 -159.91 -81.35
CA THR A 34 20.82 -160.16 -81.66
C THR A 34 21.58 -159.04 -82.38
N SER A 35 20.93 -158.00 -82.93
CA SER A 35 21.67 -156.90 -83.60
C SER A 35 21.91 -155.64 -82.73
N ALA A 36 21.17 -155.48 -81.62
CA ALA A 36 21.22 -154.28 -80.76
C ALA A 36 22.53 -154.13 -79.97
N LEU A 37 23.17 -155.25 -79.59
CA LEU A 37 24.45 -155.23 -78.88
C LEU A 37 25.59 -154.77 -79.78
N SER A 38 25.61 -155.23 -81.04
CA SER A 38 26.60 -154.81 -82.04
C SER A 38 26.54 -153.31 -82.29
N THR A 39 25.33 -152.75 -82.49
CA THR A 39 25.17 -151.31 -82.69
C THR A 39 25.52 -150.48 -81.46
N ARG A 40 25.21 -150.95 -80.25
CA ARG A 40 25.59 -150.25 -79.00
C ARG A 40 27.08 -150.29 -78.72
N ILE A 41 27.76 -151.41 -78.99
CA ILE A 41 29.21 -151.52 -78.80
C ILE A 41 29.94 -150.58 -79.77
N THR A 42 29.50 -150.49 -81.04
CA THR A 42 30.06 -149.56 -82.01
C THR A 42 29.82 -148.10 -81.63
N SER A 43 28.65 -147.76 -81.08
CA SER A 43 28.36 -146.41 -80.56
C SER A 43 29.22 -146.03 -79.35
N VAL A 44 29.44 -146.96 -78.42
CA VAL A 44 30.30 -146.72 -77.24
C VAL A 44 31.76 -146.57 -77.65
N LEU A 45 32.23 -147.35 -78.63
CA LEU A 45 33.59 -147.22 -79.17
C LEU A 45 33.78 -145.96 -80.04
N SER A 46 32.72 -145.39 -80.61
CA SER A 46 32.77 -144.14 -81.38
C SER A 46 32.59 -142.87 -80.53
N THR A 47 32.36 -143.00 -79.23
CA THR A 47 32.20 -141.82 -78.36
C THR A 47 33.60 -141.35 -77.95
N SER A 48 33.97 -140.14 -78.39
CA SER A 48 35.29 -139.55 -78.17
C SER A 48 35.55 -139.30 -76.68
N TYR A 49 36.76 -139.60 -76.21
CA TYR A 49 37.21 -139.40 -74.82
C TYR A 49 37.31 -137.92 -74.37
N ALA A 50 36.83 -136.97 -75.17
CA ALA A 50 36.92 -135.52 -74.93
C ALA A 50 35.56 -134.87 -74.57
N ASP A 51 34.48 -135.63 -74.41
CA ASP A 51 33.16 -135.08 -74.07
C ASP A 51 33.08 -134.72 -72.57
N LEU A 52 33.11 -133.42 -72.27
CA LEU A 52 33.08 -132.89 -70.90
C LEU A 52 31.77 -133.23 -70.17
N ASP A 53 30.65 -133.23 -70.87
CA ASP A 53 29.34 -133.48 -70.26
C ASP A 53 29.24 -134.93 -69.76
N LEU A 54 29.84 -135.87 -70.50
CA LEU A 54 29.91 -137.27 -70.09
C LEU A 54 30.81 -137.43 -68.85
N ARG A 55 31.91 -136.68 -68.78
CA ARG A 55 32.81 -136.68 -67.61
C ARG A 55 32.12 -136.12 -66.38
N ASP A 56 31.43 -134.99 -66.50
CA ASP A 56 30.70 -134.37 -65.37
C ASP A 56 29.52 -135.25 -64.93
N ALA A 57 28.83 -135.90 -65.87
CA ALA A 57 27.78 -136.87 -65.56
C ALA A 57 28.33 -138.12 -64.86
N LEU A 58 29.53 -138.58 -65.23
CA LEU A 58 30.21 -139.69 -64.56
C LEU A 58 30.77 -139.27 -63.20
N GLU A 59 31.31 -138.06 -63.05
CA GLU A 59 31.80 -137.52 -61.77
C GLU A 59 30.66 -137.31 -60.78
N THR A 60 29.51 -136.79 -61.24
CA THR A 60 28.30 -136.73 -60.40
C THR A 60 27.75 -138.11 -60.05
N LEU A 61 27.89 -139.12 -60.92
CA LEU A 61 27.53 -140.51 -60.57
C LEU A 61 28.53 -141.14 -59.58
N ASP A 62 29.81 -140.81 -59.68
CA ASP A 62 30.89 -141.34 -58.84
C ASP A 62 30.82 -140.74 -57.42
N ILE A 63 30.62 -139.42 -57.30
CA ILE A 63 30.34 -138.76 -56.01
C ILE A 63 29.12 -139.37 -55.32
N ARG A 64 28.16 -139.88 -56.10
CA ARG A 64 26.94 -140.53 -55.60
C ARG A 64 27.13 -141.99 -55.18
N GLY A 65 28.32 -142.58 -55.36
CA GLY A 65 28.61 -143.95 -54.92
C GLY A 65 27.70 -145.01 -55.54
N PHE A 66 27.33 -144.84 -56.81
CA PHE A 66 26.31 -145.66 -57.47
C PHE A 66 26.76 -147.12 -57.65
N THR A 67 26.01 -148.07 -57.09
CA THR A 67 26.26 -149.51 -57.28
C THR A 67 25.37 -150.10 -58.36
N ASN A 68 25.98 -150.75 -59.37
CA ASN A 68 25.29 -151.23 -60.57
C ASN A 68 24.51 -152.54 -60.32
N THR A 69 23.43 -152.44 -59.55
CA THR A 69 22.44 -153.52 -59.39
C THR A 69 21.25 -153.31 -60.34
N GLN A 70 20.50 -154.38 -60.61
CA GLN A 70 19.39 -154.34 -61.57
C GLN A 70 18.27 -153.39 -61.15
N ASP A 71 18.05 -153.21 -59.84
CA ASP A 71 17.06 -152.28 -59.30
C ASP A 71 17.53 -150.81 -59.40
N SER A 72 18.80 -150.53 -59.09
CA SER A 72 19.39 -149.19 -59.21
C SER A 72 19.35 -148.65 -60.64
N ARG A 73 19.50 -149.53 -61.65
CA ARG A 73 19.45 -149.17 -63.06
C ARG A 73 18.05 -148.75 -63.53
N ARG A 74 16.99 -149.21 -62.85
CA ARG A 74 15.59 -148.92 -63.20
C ARG A 74 15.05 -147.67 -62.52
N ASN A 75 15.54 -147.36 -61.32
CA ASN A 75 15.01 -146.27 -60.49
C ASN A 75 15.79 -144.95 -60.55
N LEU A 76 17.03 -144.94 -61.10
CA LEU A 76 17.88 -143.73 -61.18
C LEU A 76 17.16 -142.48 -61.75
N ARG A 77 16.34 -142.65 -62.79
CA ARG A 77 15.60 -141.52 -63.40
C ARG A 77 14.47 -141.02 -62.50
N LEU A 78 13.79 -141.92 -61.78
CA LEU A 78 12.70 -141.55 -60.89
C LEU A 78 13.24 -140.80 -59.66
N ASP A 79 14.34 -141.28 -59.07
CA ASP A 79 14.95 -140.65 -57.91
C ASP A 79 15.47 -139.24 -58.24
N LEU A 80 16.15 -139.08 -59.40
CA LEU A 80 16.59 -137.77 -59.88
C LEU A 80 15.42 -136.79 -60.13
N GLN A 81 14.31 -137.28 -60.68
CA GLN A 81 13.13 -136.43 -60.90
C GLN A 81 12.46 -136.02 -59.59
N GLN A 82 12.40 -136.93 -58.61
CA GLN A 82 11.84 -136.63 -57.29
C GLN A 82 12.65 -135.56 -56.55
N GLU A 83 13.97 -135.63 -56.62
CA GLU A 83 14.86 -134.67 -55.96
C GLU A 83 14.76 -133.27 -56.58
N VAL A 84 14.71 -133.16 -57.91
CA VAL A 84 14.51 -131.87 -58.60
C VAL A 84 13.16 -131.26 -58.25
N ILE A 85 12.10 -132.08 -58.15
CA ILE A 85 10.78 -131.60 -57.72
C ILE A 85 10.84 -131.10 -56.27
N GLN A 86 11.58 -131.77 -55.39
CA GLN A 86 11.72 -131.38 -54.01
C GLN A 86 12.47 -130.05 -53.85
N CYS A 87 13.61 -129.87 -54.54
CA CYS A 87 14.34 -128.60 -54.53
C CYS A 87 13.49 -127.44 -55.08
N ASN A 88 12.76 -127.67 -56.18
CA ASN A 88 11.87 -126.64 -56.72
C ASN A 88 10.70 -126.31 -55.76
N GLY A 89 10.20 -127.30 -55.02
CA GLY A 89 9.18 -127.11 -53.98
C GLY A 89 9.67 -126.25 -52.82
N GLU A 90 10.93 -126.41 -52.39
CA GLU A 90 11.53 -125.58 -51.34
C GLU A 90 11.68 -124.12 -51.76
N ILE A 91 12.08 -123.86 -53.02
CA ILE A 91 12.22 -122.50 -53.56
C ILE A 91 10.86 -121.79 -53.63
N ILE A 92 9.81 -122.46 -54.11
CA ILE A 92 8.46 -121.88 -54.16
C ILE A 92 7.95 -121.53 -52.76
N LYS A 93 8.25 -122.37 -51.76
CA LYS A 93 7.86 -122.10 -50.38
C LYS A 93 8.57 -120.87 -49.80
N ALA A 94 9.85 -120.66 -50.13
CA ALA A 94 10.59 -119.46 -49.75
C ALA A 94 10.04 -118.19 -50.43
N PHE A 95 9.77 -118.24 -51.74
CA PHE A 95 9.18 -117.10 -52.47
C PHE A 95 7.76 -116.76 -52.00
N GLY A 96 6.96 -117.76 -51.60
CA GLY A 96 5.65 -117.55 -51.00
C GLY A 96 5.71 -116.71 -49.73
N GLN A 97 6.70 -116.95 -48.87
CA GLN A 97 6.90 -116.15 -47.66
C GLN A 97 7.24 -114.69 -47.96
N VAL A 98 8.04 -114.43 -49.00
CA VAL A 98 8.40 -113.06 -49.41
C VAL A 98 7.19 -112.31 -49.99
N ALA A 99 6.38 -112.98 -50.80
CA ALA A 99 5.15 -112.39 -51.36
C ALA A 99 4.14 -111.99 -50.26
N GLU A 100 4.00 -112.82 -49.22
CA GLU A 100 3.15 -112.53 -48.05
C GLU A 100 3.62 -111.26 -47.32
N GLN A 101 4.94 -111.11 -47.11
CA GLN A 101 5.51 -109.92 -46.47
C GLN A 101 5.28 -108.66 -47.31
N LEU A 102 5.42 -108.74 -48.64
CA LEU A 102 5.18 -107.61 -49.54
C LEU A 102 3.72 -107.16 -49.50
N ARG A 103 2.77 -108.13 -49.47
CA ARG A 103 1.33 -107.85 -49.34
C ARG A 103 1.01 -107.20 -47.99
N ARG A 104 1.67 -107.63 -46.91
CA ARG A 104 1.53 -107.00 -45.58
C ARG A 104 2.01 -105.55 -45.60
N ILE A 105 3.15 -105.26 -46.20
CA ILE A 105 3.66 -103.88 -46.34
C ILE A 105 2.68 -103.02 -47.15
N GLY A 106 2.14 -103.54 -48.25
CA GLY A 106 1.11 -102.86 -49.03
C GLY A 106 -0.11 -102.44 -48.19
N SER A 107 -0.62 -103.36 -47.35
CA SER A 107 -1.75 -103.06 -46.46
C SER A 107 -1.41 -102.01 -45.38
N VAL A 108 -0.17 -101.98 -44.89
CA VAL A 108 0.28 -100.99 -43.90
C VAL A 108 0.40 -99.61 -44.54
N ILE A 109 0.90 -99.51 -45.77
CA ILE A 109 0.99 -98.24 -46.52
C ILE A 109 -0.40 -97.70 -46.81
N GLU A 110 -1.34 -98.56 -47.20
CA GLU A 110 -2.73 -98.16 -47.44
C GLU A 110 -3.42 -97.68 -46.15
N SER A 111 -3.18 -98.38 -45.03
CA SER A 111 -3.66 -97.94 -43.71
C SER A 111 -3.04 -96.60 -43.27
N LEU A 112 -1.75 -96.39 -43.54
CA LEU A 112 -1.06 -95.14 -43.22
C LEU A 112 -1.60 -93.98 -44.06
N ASN A 113 -1.78 -94.18 -45.36
CA ASN A 113 -2.35 -93.16 -46.24
C ASN A 113 -3.76 -92.77 -45.81
N LYS A 114 -4.59 -93.76 -45.43
CA LYS A 114 -5.92 -93.50 -44.89
C LYS A 114 -5.84 -92.65 -43.61
N ARG A 115 -4.99 -93.03 -42.64
CA ARG A 115 -4.79 -92.25 -41.41
C ARG A 115 -4.26 -90.85 -41.68
N CYS A 116 -3.37 -90.66 -42.65
CA CYS A 116 -2.87 -89.35 -43.02
C CYS A 116 -3.96 -88.48 -43.67
N ALA A 117 -4.85 -89.05 -44.48
CA ALA A 117 -5.99 -88.34 -45.03
C ALA A 117 -6.99 -87.93 -43.94
N ASP A 118 -7.34 -88.85 -43.04
CA ASP A 118 -8.21 -88.59 -41.90
C ASP A 118 -7.63 -87.48 -40.99
N MET A 119 -6.33 -87.54 -40.72
CA MET A 119 -5.63 -86.53 -39.93
C MET A 119 -5.64 -85.15 -40.60
N ARG A 120 -5.45 -85.07 -41.92
CA ARG A 120 -5.56 -83.79 -42.64
C ARG A 120 -6.97 -83.22 -42.57
N ALA A 121 -8.00 -84.06 -42.74
CA ALA A 121 -9.39 -83.63 -42.64
C ALA A 121 -9.72 -83.09 -41.24
N HIS A 122 -9.27 -83.78 -40.19
CA HIS A 122 -9.41 -83.29 -38.80
C HIS A 122 -8.66 -81.97 -38.57
N ILE A 123 -7.42 -81.83 -39.08
CA ILE A 123 -6.65 -80.59 -38.94
C ILE A 123 -7.34 -79.42 -39.66
N SER A 124 -7.89 -79.63 -40.86
CA SER A 124 -8.62 -78.57 -41.57
C SER A 124 -9.90 -78.15 -40.85
N ALA A 125 -10.68 -79.11 -40.35
CA ALA A 125 -11.90 -78.82 -39.59
C ALA A 125 -11.58 -78.07 -38.30
N SER A 126 -10.59 -78.53 -37.53
CA SER A 126 -10.15 -77.82 -36.32
C SER A 126 -9.56 -76.45 -36.65
N LYS A 127 -8.90 -76.23 -37.79
CA LYS A 127 -8.39 -74.92 -38.17
C LYS A 127 -9.51 -73.92 -38.48
N GLU A 128 -10.59 -74.38 -39.10
CA GLU A 128 -11.77 -73.55 -39.38
C GLU A 128 -12.51 -73.18 -38.08
N GLU A 129 -12.73 -74.16 -37.20
CA GLU A 129 -13.33 -73.94 -35.88
C GLU A 129 -12.48 -73.01 -35.01
N VAL A 130 -11.16 -73.27 -34.93
CA VAL A 130 -10.23 -72.41 -34.18
C VAL A 130 -10.13 -71.02 -34.82
N GLY A 131 -10.23 -70.90 -36.14
CA GLY A 131 -10.23 -69.61 -36.83
C GLY A 131 -11.38 -68.70 -36.40
N LEU A 132 -12.59 -69.25 -36.26
CA LEU A 132 -13.76 -68.52 -35.76
C LEU A 132 -13.57 -68.11 -34.30
N VAL A 133 -13.10 -69.02 -33.44
CA VAL A 133 -12.83 -68.73 -32.01
C VAL A 133 -11.72 -67.69 -31.84
N VAL A 134 -10.69 -67.69 -32.69
CA VAL A 134 -9.62 -66.69 -32.68
C VAL A 134 -10.12 -65.33 -33.15
N ALA A 135 -10.99 -65.29 -34.17
CA ALA A 135 -11.61 -64.04 -34.62
C ALA A 135 -12.49 -63.42 -33.52
N GLU A 136 -13.35 -64.22 -32.89
CA GLU A 136 -14.17 -63.81 -31.75
C GLU A 136 -13.28 -63.38 -30.55
N GLY A 137 -12.22 -64.14 -30.27
CA GLY A 137 -11.24 -63.79 -29.23
C GLY A 137 -10.53 -62.46 -29.49
N ASN A 138 -10.16 -62.17 -30.74
CA ASN A 138 -9.57 -60.90 -31.13
C ASN A 138 -10.56 -59.74 -31.02
N GLU A 139 -11.84 -59.95 -31.35
CA GLU A 139 -12.88 -58.95 -31.16
C GLU A 139 -13.10 -58.65 -29.67
N ILE A 140 -13.15 -59.68 -28.82
CA ILE A 140 -13.26 -59.53 -27.36
C ILE A 140 -12.02 -58.81 -26.80
N LEU A 141 -10.81 -59.12 -27.28
CA LEU A 141 -9.59 -58.42 -26.86
C LEU A 141 -9.60 -56.95 -27.29
N ALA A 142 -10.06 -56.65 -28.49
CA ALA A 142 -10.22 -55.28 -28.96
C ALA A 142 -11.25 -54.53 -28.10
N GLN A 143 -12.41 -55.12 -27.83
CA GLN A 143 -13.43 -54.57 -26.93
C GLN A 143 -12.87 -54.36 -25.51
N LYS A 144 -12.11 -55.32 -24.97
CA LYS A 144 -11.46 -55.21 -23.67
C LYS A 144 -10.52 -54.00 -23.63
N SER A 145 -9.66 -53.83 -24.63
CA SER A 145 -8.75 -52.67 -24.71
C SER A 145 -9.51 -51.33 -24.79
N GLN A 146 -10.64 -51.29 -25.51
CA GLN A 146 -11.50 -50.11 -25.57
C GLN A 146 -12.18 -49.82 -24.23
N ILE A 147 -12.59 -50.85 -23.49
CA ILE A 147 -13.17 -50.70 -22.16
C ILE A 147 -12.10 -50.25 -21.17
N GLU A 148 -10.89 -50.79 -21.22
CA GLU A 148 -9.77 -50.38 -20.35
C GLU A 148 -9.38 -48.91 -20.58
N THR A 149 -9.29 -48.48 -21.83
CA THR A 149 -9.03 -47.06 -22.17
C THR A 149 -10.17 -46.17 -21.69
N LYS A 150 -11.44 -46.54 -21.91
CA LYS A 150 -12.60 -45.82 -21.36
C LYS A 150 -12.59 -45.76 -19.83
N GLN A 151 -12.21 -46.85 -19.16
CA GLN A 151 -12.09 -46.90 -17.71
C GLN A 151 -10.99 -45.97 -17.20
N GLN A 152 -9.84 -45.92 -17.87
CA GLN A 152 -8.75 -44.99 -17.53
C GLN A 152 -9.19 -43.53 -17.71
N ILE A 153 -9.87 -43.21 -18.82
CA ILE A 153 -10.42 -41.87 -19.06
C ILE A 153 -11.46 -41.51 -18.00
N LEU A 154 -12.37 -42.43 -17.65
CA LEU A 154 -13.38 -42.20 -16.61
C LEU A 154 -12.74 -42.01 -15.23
N GLN A 155 -11.68 -42.77 -14.90
CA GLN A 155 -10.93 -42.58 -13.67
C GLN A 155 -10.24 -41.22 -13.64
N ALA A 156 -9.54 -40.84 -14.71
CA ALA A 156 -8.90 -39.53 -14.82
C ALA A 156 -9.94 -38.39 -14.72
N PHE A 157 -11.07 -38.53 -15.41
CA PHE A 157 -12.18 -37.59 -15.36
C PHE A 157 -12.76 -37.46 -13.95
N LYS A 158 -13.01 -38.59 -13.27
CA LYS A 158 -13.51 -38.60 -11.89
C LYS A 158 -12.52 -37.95 -10.93
N THR A 159 -11.22 -38.26 -11.03
CA THR A 159 -10.22 -37.64 -10.15
C THR A 159 -10.07 -36.14 -10.36
N HIS A 160 -10.32 -35.66 -11.57
CA HIS A 160 -10.08 -34.27 -11.95
C HIS A 160 -11.32 -33.38 -11.75
N PHE A 161 -12.50 -33.83 -12.18
CA PHE A 161 -13.73 -33.02 -12.19
C PHE A 161 -14.73 -33.35 -11.08
N VAL A 162 -14.57 -34.46 -10.36
CA VAL A 162 -15.47 -34.82 -9.25
C VAL A 162 -14.82 -34.48 -7.92
N ILE A 163 -15.54 -33.67 -7.14
CA ILE A 163 -15.16 -33.26 -5.78
C ILE A 163 -15.78 -34.27 -4.81
N SER A 164 -15.02 -34.70 -3.79
CA SER A 164 -15.54 -35.61 -2.76
C SER A 164 -16.59 -34.90 -1.89
N ASP A 165 -17.55 -35.63 -1.32
CA ASP A 165 -18.54 -35.06 -0.39
C ASP A 165 -17.86 -34.42 0.84
N ASP A 166 -16.74 -34.98 1.30
CA ASP A 166 -15.91 -34.41 2.38
C ASP A 166 -15.26 -33.07 1.96
N GLU A 167 -14.80 -32.97 0.70
CA GLU A 167 -14.24 -31.74 0.15
C GLU A 167 -15.33 -30.67 0.00
N VAL A 168 -16.54 -31.04 -0.42
CA VAL A 168 -17.70 -30.15 -0.47
C VAL A 168 -18.11 -29.68 0.94
N ALA A 169 -18.11 -30.57 1.94
CA ALA A 169 -18.39 -30.22 3.32
C ALA A 169 -17.39 -29.19 3.86
N SER A 170 -16.10 -29.35 3.53
CA SER A 170 -15.05 -28.41 3.92
C SER A 170 -15.26 -27.00 3.34
N LEU A 171 -15.79 -26.89 2.12
CA LEU A 171 -16.08 -25.61 1.47
C LEU A 171 -17.38 -24.96 1.93
N THR A 172 -18.41 -25.75 2.22
CA THR A 172 -19.78 -25.24 2.40
C THR A 172 -20.27 -25.22 3.85
N SER A 173 -19.81 -26.16 4.68
CA SER A 173 -20.32 -26.26 6.05
C SER A 173 -19.75 -25.16 6.94
N SER A 174 -20.63 -24.40 7.59
CA SER A 174 -20.24 -23.39 8.59
C SER A 174 -19.63 -24.00 9.87
N SER A 175 -19.72 -25.32 10.07
CA SER A 175 -19.19 -25.99 11.27
C SER A 175 -17.68 -26.24 11.21
N GLU A 176 -17.10 -26.27 10.02
CA GLU A 176 -15.67 -26.56 9.82
C GLU A 176 -14.84 -25.27 9.72
N PRO A 177 -13.66 -25.20 10.36
CA PRO A 177 -12.82 -24.01 10.35
C PRO A 177 -12.24 -23.72 8.97
N VAL A 178 -11.92 -22.46 8.71
CA VAL A 178 -11.14 -22.05 7.53
C VAL A 178 -9.67 -22.35 7.82
N ASN A 179 -9.14 -23.39 7.19
CA ASN A 179 -7.76 -23.88 7.36
C ASN A 179 -7.08 -24.06 6.00
N ASP A 180 -5.84 -24.56 5.99
CA ASP A 180 -5.11 -24.84 4.75
C ASP A 180 -5.84 -25.79 3.81
N GLU A 181 -6.64 -26.72 4.36
CA GLU A 181 -7.45 -27.64 3.57
C GLU A 181 -8.54 -26.90 2.79
N PHE A 182 -9.25 -25.96 3.43
CA PHE A 182 -10.23 -25.10 2.76
C PHE A 182 -9.62 -24.38 1.55
N PHE A 183 -8.45 -23.75 1.71
CA PHE A 183 -7.80 -23.04 0.62
C PHE A 183 -7.32 -23.96 -0.49
N ARG A 184 -6.84 -25.16 -0.15
CA ARG A 184 -6.42 -26.19 -1.12
C ARG A 184 -7.60 -26.68 -1.95
N VAL A 185 -8.70 -27.03 -1.29
CA VAL A 185 -9.93 -27.48 -1.96
C VAL A 185 -10.51 -26.35 -2.80
N MET A 186 -10.52 -25.12 -2.30
CA MET A 186 -11.01 -23.96 -3.06
C MET A 186 -10.19 -23.71 -4.33
N ALA A 187 -8.85 -23.81 -4.25
CA ALA A 187 -7.98 -23.72 -5.44
C ALA A 187 -8.24 -24.86 -6.43
N LYS A 188 -8.49 -26.09 -5.95
CA LYS A 188 -8.89 -27.23 -6.78
C LYS A 188 -10.22 -26.94 -7.50
N VAL A 189 -11.23 -26.42 -6.80
CA VAL A 189 -12.53 -26.09 -7.42
C VAL A 189 -12.42 -24.94 -8.42
N LYS A 190 -11.57 -23.93 -8.17
CA LYS A 190 -11.27 -22.86 -9.14
C LYS A 190 -10.66 -23.42 -10.42
N LYS A 191 -9.69 -24.33 -10.28
CA LYS A 191 -9.08 -25.02 -11.41
C LYS A 191 -10.12 -25.85 -12.19
N ILE A 192 -10.98 -26.59 -11.49
CA ILE A 192 -12.10 -27.34 -12.10
C ILE A 192 -13.03 -26.40 -12.88
N ASN A 193 -13.34 -25.23 -12.32
CA ASN A 193 -14.19 -24.24 -12.96
C ASN A 193 -13.55 -23.73 -14.27
N GLN A 194 -12.27 -23.35 -14.24
CA GLN A 194 -11.52 -22.95 -15.45
C GLN A 194 -11.41 -24.07 -16.48
N ASP A 195 -11.06 -25.30 -16.05
CA ASP A 195 -10.94 -26.45 -16.93
C ASP A 195 -12.30 -26.89 -17.51
N SER A 196 -13.42 -26.55 -16.84
CA SER A 196 -14.77 -26.78 -17.36
C SER A 196 -15.15 -25.83 -18.49
N GLU A 197 -14.55 -24.63 -18.57
CA GLU A 197 -14.71 -23.73 -19.72
C GLU A 197 -14.12 -24.36 -20.99
N VAL A 198 -13.01 -25.09 -20.87
CA VAL A 198 -12.42 -25.84 -21.98
C VAL A 198 -13.34 -26.98 -22.45
N LEU A 199 -14.05 -27.63 -21.52
CA LEU A 199 -15.03 -28.67 -21.86
C LEU A 199 -16.23 -28.13 -22.66
N LEU A 200 -16.59 -26.85 -22.48
CA LEU A 200 -17.63 -26.20 -23.29
C LEU A 200 -17.24 -26.06 -24.76
N GLY A 201 -15.94 -26.04 -25.08
CA GLY A 201 -15.43 -26.05 -26.45
C GLY A 201 -15.45 -27.42 -27.13
N THR A 202 -15.90 -28.47 -26.44
CA THR A 202 -15.93 -29.85 -26.93
C THR A 202 -17.36 -30.36 -27.15
N GLU A 203 -17.51 -31.57 -27.72
CA GLU A 203 -18.80 -32.15 -28.12
C GLU A 203 -19.80 -32.38 -26.95
N ASN A 204 -19.36 -32.28 -25.68
CA ASN A 204 -20.17 -32.54 -24.49
C ASN A 204 -20.51 -31.27 -23.69
N GLU A 205 -21.09 -30.28 -24.36
CA GLU A 205 -21.50 -28.98 -23.78
C GLU A 205 -22.34 -29.12 -22.49
N LYS A 206 -23.30 -30.06 -22.45
CA LYS A 206 -24.21 -30.25 -21.31
C LYS A 206 -23.49 -30.64 -20.01
N LEU A 207 -22.51 -31.53 -20.11
CA LEU A 207 -21.72 -31.98 -18.96
C LEU A 207 -20.80 -30.85 -18.47
N GLY A 208 -20.20 -30.10 -19.40
CA GLY A 208 -19.42 -28.91 -19.09
C GLY A 208 -20.25 -27.86 -18.35
N LEU A 209 -21.48 -27.58 -18.82
CA LEU A 209 -22.40 -26.64 -18.18
C LEU A 209 -22.82 -27.09 -16.77
N GLU A 210 -23.09 -28.38 -16.58
CA GLU A 210 -23.48 -28.91 -15.27
C GLU A 210 -22.33 -28.82 -14.25
N ILE A 211 -21.11 -29.18 -14.65
CA ILE A 211 -19.92 -29.06 -13.80
C ILE A 211 -19.60 -27.59 -13.51
N LEU A 212 -19.76 -26.71 -14.49
CA LEU A 212 -19.57 -25.27 -14.31
C LEU A 212 -20.57 -24.70 -13.31
N ASP A 213 -21.86 -25.05 -13.42
CA ASP A 213 -22.90 -24.60 -12.49
C ASP A 213 -22.66 -25.14 -11.08
N GLN A 214 -22.33 -26.43 -10.94
CA GLN A 214 -22.00 -27.04 -9.64
C GLN A 214 -20.76 -26.39 -9.02
N SER A 215 -19.65 -26.29 -9.75
CA SER A 215 -18.41 -25.68 -9.25
C SER A 215 -18.61 -24.20 -8.90
N SER A 216 -19.38 -23.45 -9.69
CA SER A 216 -19.71 -22.03 -9.40
C SER A 216 -20.55 -21.90 -8.14
N LYS A 217 -21.54 -22.78 -7.93
CA LYS A 217 -22.33 -22.83 -6.69
C LYS A 217 -21.44 -23.11 -5.48
N GLN A 218 -20.51 -24.08 -5.58
CA GLN A 218 -19.59 -24.39 -4.49
C GLN A 218 -18.62 -23.23 -4.21
N LEU A 219 -18.09 -22.55 -5.25
CA LEU A 219 -17.24 -21.38 -5.08
C LEU A 219 -17.99 -20.22 -4.41
N ASN A 220 -19.23 -19.94 -4.83
CA ASN A 220 -20.04 -18.91 -4.20
C ASN A 220 -20.33 -19.23 -2.73
N ALA A 221 -20.65 -20.49 -2.40
CA ALA A 221 -20.82 -20.93 -1.01
C ALA A 221 -19.52 -20.81 -0.20
N ALA A 222 -18.37 -21.15 -0.79
CA ALA A 222 -17.06 -20.99 -0.17
C ALA A 222 -16.73 -19.51 0.12
N TYR A 223 -16.97 -18.60 -0.84
CA TYR A 223 -16.81 -17.16 -0.62
C TYR A 223 -17.72 -16.63 0.48
N GLN A 224 -18.96 -17.10 0.56
CA GLN A 224 -19.89 -16.72 1.64
C GLN A 224 -19.46 -17.27 3.01
N LYS A 225 -18.92 -18.49 3.06
CA LYS A 225 -18.33 -19.06 4.29
C LYS A 225 -17.11 -18.23 4.72
N LEU A 226 -16.22 -17.92 3.79
CA LEU A 226 -15.02 -17.10 4.03
C LEU A 226 -15.39 -15.71 4.55
N TYR A 227 -16.36 -15.06 3.91
CA TYR A 227 -16.91 -13.77 4.33
C TYR A 227 -17.42 -13.79 5.77
N ARG A 228 -18.28 -14.76 6.13
CA ARG A 228 -18.81 -14.90 7.50
C ARG A 228 -17.72 -15.21 8.53
N TRP A 229 -16.72 -16.01 8.14
CA TRP A 229 -15.58 -16.32 9.00
C TRP A 229 -14.77 -15.05 9.29
N ILE A 230 -14.42 -14.27 8.26
CA ILE A 230 -13.71 -12.99 8.40
C ILE A 230 -14.50 -12.03 9.30
N GLN A 231 -15.81 -11.87 9.06
CA GLN A 231 -16.66 -11.01 9.90
C GLN A 231 -16.67 -11.43 11.38
N LYS A 232 -16.71 -12.74 11.65
CA LYS A 232 -16.66 -13.24 13.03
C LYS A 232 -15.30 -12.95 13.67
N ASP A 233 -14.23 -13.17 12.92
CA ASP A 233 -12.86 -13.00 13.41
C ASP A 233 -12.55 -11.52 13.69
N PHE A 234 -13.02 -10.60 12.84
CA PHE A 234 -12.89 -9.15 13.03
C PHE A 234 -13.52 -8.62 14.32
N LYS A 235 -14.60 -9.24 14.83
CA LYS A 235 -15.18 -8.86 16.12
C LYS A 235 -14.29 -9.20 17.32
N THR A 236 -13.47 -10.24 17.18
CA THR A 236 -12.61 -10.76 18.26
C THR A 236 -11.12 -10.53 17.96
N LEU A 237 -10.82 -9.71 16.95
CA LEU A 237 -9.47 -9.57 16.43
C LEU A 237 -8.61 -8.80 17.42
N ASP A 238 -7.61 -9.51 17.93
CA ASP A 238 -6.48 -8.92 18.60
C ASP A 238 -5.34 -8.72 17.58
N LEU A 239 -5.10 -7.46 17.21
CA LEU A 239 -4.07 -7.07 16.24
C LEU A 239 -2.66 -7.35 16.75
N GLU A 240 -2.46 -7.57 18.06
CA GLU A 240 -1.16 -7.87 18.65
C GLU A 240 -0.71 -9.32 18.41
N ASN A 241 -1.59 -10.22 17.94
CA ASN A 241 -1.25 -11.62 17.68
C ASN A 241 -0.83 -11.86 16.21
N PRO A 242 0.47 -12.16 15.94
CA PRO A 242 0.98 -12.30 14.57
C PRO A 242 0.44 -13.52 13.80
N GLN A 243 -0.06 -14.55 14.51
CA GLN A 243 -0.57 -15.75 13.85
C GLN A 243 -1.97 -15.50 13.26
N ILE A 244 -2.80 -14.78 14.00
CA ILE A 244 -4.16 -14.41 13.59
C ILE A 244 -4.11 -13.49 12.36
N SER A 245 -3.17 -12.54 12.34
CA SER A 245 -2.99 -11.66 11.17
C SER A 245 -2.59 -12.42 9.90
N SER A 246 -1.81 -13.50 10.00
CA SER A 246 -1.41 -14.29 8.81
C SER A 246 -2.56 -15.06 8.13
N SER A 247 -3.46 -15.67 8.92
CA SER A 247 -4.64 -16.36 8.39
C SER A 247 -5.65 -15.39 7.79
N ILE A 248 -5.86 -14.24 8.44
CA ILE A 248 -6.75 -13.18 7.94
C ILE A 248 -6.21 -12.59 6.64
N ARG A 249 -4.90 -12.32 6.54
CA ARG A 249 -4.28 -11.81 5.31
C ARG A 249 -4.55 -12.72 4.12
N ARG A 250 -4.33 -14.03 4.29
CA ARG A 250 -4.62 -15.02 3.25
C ARG A 250 -6.10 -15.06 2.88
N SER A 251 -6.99 -14.99 3.88
CA SER A 251 -8.44 -14.94 3.67
C SER A 251 -8.89 -13.68 2.91
N LEU A 252 -8.37 -12.51 3.27
CA LEU A 252 -8.66 -11.23 2.60
C LEU A 252 -8.15 -11.23 1.16
N ARG A 253 -6.97 -11.79 0.89
CA ARG A 253 -6.43 -11.92 -0.47
C ARG A 253 -7.35 -12.73 -1.37
N VAL A 254 -7.85 -13.86 -0.88
CA VAL A 254 -8.77 -14.70 -1.64
C VAL A 254 -10.13 -13.99 -1.82
N LEU A 255 -10.60 -13.29 -0.79
CA LEU A 255 -11.85 -12.52 -0.88
C LEU A 255 -11.76 -11.33 -1.85
N ALA A 256 -10.57 -10.74 -2.03
CA ALA A 256 -10.33 -9.62 -2.94
C ALA A 256 -10.65 -9.96 -4.41
N GLU A 257 -10.68 -11.25 -4.78
CA GLU A 257 -11.18 -11.71 -6.08
C GLU A 257 -12.68 -11.43 -6.31
N ARG A 258 -13.42 -11.06 -5.26
CA ARG A 258 -14.82 -10.61 -5.32
C ARG A 258 -14.92 -9.20 -4.70
N PRO A 259 -14.69 -8.13 -5.49
CA PRO A 259 -14.57 -6.77 -4.97
C PRO A 259 -15.74 -6.31 -4.08
N ALA A 260 -16.98 -6.65 -4.42
CA ALA A 260 -18.16 -6.28 -3.63
C ALA A 260 -18.16 -6.91 -2.22
N LEU A 261 -17.77 -8.18 -2.09
CA LEU A 261 -17.69 -8.85 -0.79
C LEU A 261 -16.51 -8.33 0.02
N PHE A 262 -15.39 -8.04 -0.64
CA PHE A 262 -14.21 -7.45 -0.02
C PHE A 262 -14.52 -6.06 0.57
N GLN A 263 -15.16 -5.17 -0.20
CA GLN A 263 -15.56 -3.83 0.28
C GLN A 263 -16.52 -3.93 1.47
N SER A 264 -17.55 -4.79 1.39
CA SER A 264 -18.46 -5.00 2.51
C SER A 264 -17.78 -5.56 3.77
N CYS A 265 -16.73 -6.38 3.61
CA CYS A 265 -15.90 -6.85 4.72
C CYS A 265 -15.06 -5.71 5.32
N MET A 266 -14.54 -4.81 4.49
CA MET A 266 -13.78 -3.65 4.95
C MET A 266 -14.64 -2.63 5.69
N ASP A 267 -15.89 -2.45 5.27
CA ASP A 267 -16.90 -1.66 5.99
C ASP A 267 -17.18 -2.24 7.37
N PHE A 268 -17.42 -3.54 7.44
CA PHE A 268 -17.64 -4.23 8.71
C PHE A 268 -16.40 -4.18 9.63
N PHE A 269 -15.20 -4.33 9.05
CA PHE A 269 -13.95 -4.19 9.79
C PHE A 269 -13.84 -2.81 10.44
N ALA A 270 -14.03 -1.76 9.64
CA ALA A 270 -13.90 -0.40 10.11
C ALA A 270 -14.94 -0.05 11.19
N GLU A 271 -16.19 -0.50 11.04
CA GLU A 271 -17.23 -0.32 12.06
C GLU A 271 -16.85 -1.02 13.38
N ALA A 272 -16.30 -2.24 13.31
CA ALA A 272 -15.85 -2.95 14.50
C ALA A 272 -14.64 -2.27 15.16
N ARG A 273 -13.67 -1.79 14.38
CA ARG A 273 -12.51 -1.05 14.88
C ARG A 273 -12.90 0.30 15.48
N GLU A 274 -13.76 1.06 14.81
CA GLU A 274 -14.30 2.33 15.31
C GLU A 274 -14.98 2.14 16.67
N HIS A 275 -15.82 1.12 16.80
CA HIS A 275 -16.48 0.80 18.07
C HIS A 275 -15.48 0.46 19.17
N ASN A 276 -14.50 -0.42 18.88
CA ASN A 276 -13.49 -0.82 19.85
C ASN A 276 -12.58 0.35 20.30
N LEU A 277 -12.17 1.21 19.37
CA LEU A 277 -11.37 2.40 19.67
C LEU A 277 -12.17 3.43 20.47
N SER A 278 -13.44 3.64 20.11
CA SER A 278 -14.35 4.51 20.86
C SER A 278 -14.57 4.01 22.29
N ASP A 279 -14.79 2.70 22.47
CA ASP A 279 -14.96 2.09 23.80
C ASP A 279 -13.67 2.16 24.62
N SER A 280 -12.53 1.93 23.98
CA SER A 280 -11.21 2.07 24.61
C SER A 280 -10.94 3.52 25.04
N PHE A 281 -11.32 4.49 24.21
CA PHE A 281 -11.21 5.90 24.57
C PHE A 281 -12.14 6.25 25.74
N HIS A 282 -13.38 5.79 25.69
CA HIS A 282 -14.34 5.99 26.78
C HIS A 282 -13.84 5.36 28.09
N ALA A 283 -13.27 4.16 28.03
CA ALA A 283 -12.67 3.49 29.18
C ALA A 283 -11.45 4.25 29.74
N ALA A 284 -10.62 4.85 28.88
CA ALA A 284 -9.51 5.71 29.28
C ALA A 284 -10.00 7.02 29.94
N LEU A 285 -11.11 7.58 29.46
CA LEU A 285 -11.73 8.77 30.05
C LEU A 285 -12.30 8.49 31.45
N THR A 286 -13.15 7.46 31.56
CA THR A 286 -14.02 7.21 32.73
C THR A 286 -13.44 6.22 33.75
N GLY A 287 -12.42 5.44 33.38
CA GLY A 287 -11.86 4.39 34.23
C GLY A 287 -12.69 3.11 34.19
N GLY A 288 -12.40 2.24 33.21
CA GLY A 288 -13.07 0.95 33.07
C GLY A 288 -12.62 -0.12 34.09
N PRO A 289 -13.37 -1.24 34.21
CA PRO A 289 -12.97 -2.39 35.02
C PRO A 289 -11.73 -3.05 34.39
N GLY A 290 -10.56 -2.78 34.99
CA GLY A 290 -9.23 -3.10 34.42
C GLY A 290 -8.18 -1.98 34.59
N ALA A 291 -8.51 -0.93 35.35
CA ALA A 291 -7.72 0.29 35.57
C ALA A 291 -6.25 0.11 36.04
N ASP A 292 -5.83 -1.10 36.44
CA ASP A 292 -4.42 -1.36 36.81
C ASP A 292 -3.46 -1.25 35.60
N THR A 293 -3.96 -1.40 34.36
CA THR A 293 -3.12 -1.37 33.14
C THR A 293 -3.02 0.02 32.49
N TYR A 294 -4.01 0.89 32.67
CA TYR A 294 -4.12 2.18 31.94
C TYR A 294 -3.82 3.43 32.80
N GLY A 295 -3.47 3.26 34.08
CA GLY A 295 -3.24 4.38 34.99
C GLY A 295 -4.54 5.08 35.42
N LYS A 296 -4.41 6.28 36.02
CA LYS A 296 -5.58 7.05 36.49
C LYS A 296 -6.43 7.52 35.30
N PRO A 297 -7.78 7.49 35.40
CA PRO A 297 -8.65 7.96 34.33
C PRO A 297 -8.38 9.42 33.94
N ILE A 298 -8.51 9.74 32.66
CA ILE A 298 -8.22 11.09 32.14
C ILE A 298 -9.17 12.13 32.78
N GLU A 299 -10.43 11.76 33.07
CA GLU A 299 -11.40 12.64 33.75
C GLU A 299 -10.94 13.09 35.15
N PHE A 300 -9.98 12.38 35.78
CA PHE A 300 -9.38 12.81 37.04
C PHE A 300 -8.65 14.17 36.91
N HIS A 301 -8.15 14.50 35.72
CA HIS A 301 -7.51 15.77 35.43
C HIS A 301 -8.48 16.85 34.92
N ALA A 302 -9.80 16.64 34.95
CA ALA A 302 -10.80 17.61 34.46
C ALA A 302 -10.75 18.98 35.17
N HIS A 303 -10.14 19.05 36.37
CA HIS A 303 -9.90 20.31 37.08
C HIS A 303 -8.80 21.19 36.45
N ASP A 304 -7.93 20.61 35.63
CA ASP A 304 -6.91 21.28 34.84
C ASP A 304 -7.28 21.12 33.35
N PRO A 305 -8.00 22.08 32.75
CA PRO A 305 -8.58 21.93 31.43
C PRO A 305 -7.55 21.76 30.32
N LEU A 306 -6.40 22.43 30.45
CA LEU A 306 -5.33 22.36 29.45
C LEU A 306 -4.70 20.97 29.46
N ARG A 307 -4.43 20.42 30.66
CA ARG A 307 -3.94 19.05 30.81
C ARG A 307 -4.97 18.03 30.35
N TYR A 308 -6.24 18.22 30.69
CA TYR A 308 -7.32 17.31 30.30
C TYR A 308 -7.44 17.20 28.77
N VAL A 309 -7.46 18.34 28.05
CA VAL A 309 -7.46 18.34 26.57
C VAL A 309 -6.15 17.76 26.01
N GLY A 310 -5.01 18.07 26.63
CA GLY A 310 -3.71 17.50 26.24
C GLY A 310 -3.63 15.98 26.37
N ASP A 311 -4.12 15.42 27.48
CA ASP A 311 -4.16 13.99 27.74
C ASP A 311 -5.10 13.28 26.75
N MET A 312 -6.25 13.87 26.43
CA MET A 312 -7.16 13.35 25.40
C MET A 312 -6.51 13.31 24.00
N LEU A 313 -5.82 14.39 23.60
CA LEU A 313 -5.11 14.46 22.33
C LEU A 313 -3.93 13.50 22.27
N ALA A 314 -3.18 13.35 23.37
CA ALA A 314 -2.06 12.42 23.48
C ALA A 314 -2.52 10.96 23.37
N TRP A 315 -3.65 10.62 24.01
CA TRP A 315 -4.25 9.30 23.88
C TRP A 315 -4.68 9.04 22.44
N ALA A 316 -5.39 9.99 21.82
CA ALA A 316 -5.85 9.87 20.43
C ALA A 316 -4.67 9.71 19.45
N HIS A 317 -3.57 10.44 19.70
CA HIS A 317 -2.35 10.32 18.90
C HIS A 317 -1.72 8.93 19.04
N SER A 318 -1.59 8.43 20.28
CA SER A 318 -1.03 7.11 20.54
C SER A 318 -1.87 6.00 19.91
N ALA A 319 -3.20 6.10 20.04
CA ALA A 319 -4.14 5.17 19.41
C ALA A 319 -4.07 5.21 17.88
N ALA A 320 -3.98 6.40 17.28
CA ALA A 320 -3.83 6.55 15.84
C ALA A 320 -2.52 5.95 15.32
N VAL A 321 -1.41 6.10 16.05
CA VAL A 321 -0.13 5.48 15.70
C VAL A 321 -0.23 3.96 15.77
N SER A 322 -0.74 3.41 16.87
CA SER A 322 -0.89 1.96 17.01
C SER A 322 -1.85 1.36 15.97
N GLU A 323 -2.94 2.08 15.65
CA GLU A 323 -3.90 1.64 14.63
C GLU A 323 -3.23 1.59 13.26
N ARG A 324 -2.55 2.68 12.90
CA ARG A 324 -1.83 2.77 11.64
C ARG A 324 -0.79 1.66 11.52
N GLU A 325 0.04 1.44 12.53
CA GLU A 325 1.05 0.37 12.51
C GLU A 325 0.41 -1.02 12.35
N ALA A 326 -0.67 -1.30 13.08
CA ALA A 326 -1.39 -2.57 12.98
C ALA A 326 -2.00 -2.79 11.59
N LEU A 327 -2.60 -1.75 11.00
CA LEU A 327 -3.17 -1.80 9.66
C LEU A 327 -2.08 -1.86 8.57
N GLU A 328 -0.93 -1.21 8.76
CA GLU A 328 0.23 -1.35 7.88
C GLU A 328 0.73 -2.81 7.84
N VAL A 329 0.78 -3.48 8.99
CA VAL A 329 1.13 -4.92 9.09
C VAL A 329 0.09 -5.82 8.42
N LEU A 330 -1.19 -5.44 8.45
CA LEU A 330 -2.28 -6.22 7.85
C LEU A 330 -2.38 -6.03 6.33
N PHE A 331 -2.20 -4.80 5.83
CA PHE A 331 -2.48 -4.44 4.42
C PHE A 331 -1.24 -4.07 3.58
N ILE A 332 -0.22 -3.42 4.14
CA ILE A 332 0.92 -2.90 3.35
C ILE A 332 2.01 -3.94 3.16
N ALA A 333 2.21 -4.87 4.10
CA ALA A 333 3.17 -5.97 3.93
C ALA A 333 2.92 -6.82 2.66
N GLU A 334 1.72 -6.73 2.06
CA GLU A 334 1.29 -7.51 0.90
C GLU A 334 0.61 -6.65 -0.20
N GLY A 335 0.82 -5.32 -0.24
CA GLY A 335 0.09 -4.40 -1.12
C GLY A 335 0.08 -4.79 -2.61
N ASP A 336 1.18 -5.37 -3.10
CA ASP A 336 1.30 -5.89 -4.46
C ASP A 336 0.46 -7.16 -4.72
N GLU A 337 0.14 -7.95 -3.69
CA GLU A 337 -0.64 -9.19 -3.81
C GLU A 337 -2.14 -8.97 -3.64
N LEU A 338 -2.55 -8.01 -2.82
CA LEU A 338 -3.97 -7.60 -2.72
C LEU A 338 -4.43 -6.93 -4.03
N ALA A 339 -3.60 -6.06 -4.60
CA ALA A 339 -3.86 -5.45 -5.90
C ALA A 339 -3.95 -6.51 -7.02
N LYS A 340 -3.17 -7.59 -6.96
CA LYS A 340 -3.29 -8.73 -7.89
C LYS A 340 -4.62 -9.48 -7.71
N GLY A 341 -5.09 -9.67 -6.47
CA GLY A 341 -6.38 -10.30 -6.19
C GLY A 341 -7.56 -9.50 -6.73
N ILE A 342 -7.54 -8.17 -6.54
CA ILE A 342 -8.57 -7.26 -7.09
C ILE A 342 -8.57 -7.32 -8.62
N LYS A 343 -7.38 -7.24 -9.27
CA LYS A 343 -7.25 -7.37 -10.73
C LYS A 343 -7.77 -8.72 -11.24
N ALA A 344 -7.40 -9.83 -10.59
CA ALA A 344 -7.90 -11.15 -10.94
C ALA A 344 -9.43 -11.26 -10.83
N GLY A 345 -10.05 -10.58 -9.85
CA GLY A 345 -11.50 -10.49 -9.71
C GLY A 345 -12.18 -9.70 -10.82
N ILE A 346 -11.56 -8.59 -11.26
CA ILE A 346 -12.04 -7.76 -12.37
C ILE A 346 -11.91 -8.52 -13.70
N ASP A 347 -10.78 -9.19 -13.93
CA ASP A 347 -10.53 -9.99 -15.14
C ASP A 347 -11.46 -11.21 -15.25
N ALA A 348 -11.87 -11.77 -14.11
CA ALA A 348 -12.76 -12.94 -14.06
C ALA A 348 -14.25 -12.61 -14.21
N ASP A 349 -14.64 -11.32 -14.20
CA ASP A 349 -16.02 -10.91 -14.45
C ASP A 349 -16.19 -10.44 -15.91
N PRO A 350 -16.87 -11.22 -16.77
CA PRO A 350 -17.04 -10.90 -18.20
C PRO A 350 -17.73 -9.56 -18.47
N TRP A 351 -18.47 -9.02 -17.49
CA TRP A 351 -19.19 -7.76 -17.57
C TRP A 351 -18.45 -6.57 -16.95
N SER A 352 -17.31 -6.82 -16.29
CA SER A 352 -16.45 -5.79 -15.69
C SER A 352 -15.41 -5.22 -16.66
N ARG A 353 -15.30 -5.76 -17.88
CA ARG A 353 -14.67 -5.08 -19.03
C ARG A 353 -15.50 -3.86 -19.43
N ARG A 354 -15.39 -2.77 -18.67
CA ARG A 354 -15.84 -1.45 -19.11
C ARG A 354 -15.02 -0.98 -20.30
N ASP A 355 -15.66 -0.13 -21.10
CA ASP A 355 -15.15 0.43 -22.35
C ASP A 355 -13.70 0.91 -22.25
N VAL A 356 -12.97 0.71 -23.35
CA VAL A 356 -11.61 1.17 -23.60
C VAL A 356 -11.58 2.71 -23.52
N GLY A 357 -11.34 3.29 -22.35
CA GLY A 357 -11.28 4.75 -22.18
C GLY A 357 -11.26 5.28 -20.75
N GLU A 358 -11.73 4.54 -19.74
CA GLU A 358 -11.58 4.94 -18.34
C GLU A 358 -10.21 4.46 -17.82
N GLN A 359 -9.40 5.38 -17.28
CA GLN A 359 -8.11 5.04 -16.67
C GLN A 359 -8.33 3.96 -15.60
N GLU A 360 -7.62 2.84 -15.70
CA GLU A 360 -7.58 1.84 -14.62
C GLU A 360 -7.15 2.56 -13.34
N GLU A 361 -8.09 2.79 -12.41
CA GLU A 361 -7.75 3.28 -11.08
C GLU A 361 -6.88 2.22 -10.41
N VAL A 362 -5.57 2.44 -10.47
CA VAL A 362 -4.59 1.61 -9.78
C VAL A 362 -4.90 1.75 -8.29
N TYR A 363 -5.35 0.65 -7.68
CA TYR A 363 -5.61 0.59 -6.23
C TYR A 363 -4.38 1.07 -5.45
N ASP A 364 -4.48 2.25 -4.85
CA ASP A 364 -3.43 2.79 -3.97
C ASP A 364 -3.69 2.33 -2.54
N GLY A 365 -3.00 1.25 -2.15
CA GLY A 365 -3.11 0.68 -0.81
C GLY A 365 -2.76 1.66 0.32
N ARG A 366 -1.97 2.71 0.05
CA ARG A 366 -1.65 3.74 1.06
C ARG A 366 -2.80 4.71 1.27
N ASN A 367 -3.49 5.10 0.19
CA ASN A 367 -4.66 5.96 0.30
C ASN A 367 -5.83 5.23 0.98
N ALA A 368 -6.06 3.97 0.60
CA ALA A 368 -7.08 3.12 1.24
C ALA A 368 -6.78 2.89 2.73
N LEU A 369 -5.50 2.76 3.11
CA LEU A 369 -5.08 2.69 4.50
C LEU A 369 -5.41 3.98 5.26
N ASN A 370 -5.08 5.14 4.70
CA ASN A 370 -5.35 6.43 5.35
C ASN A 370 -6.85 6.65 5.54
N GLU A 371 -7.67 6.28 4.54
CA GLU A 371 -9.13 6.35 4.64
C GLU A 371 -9.67 5.41 5.73
N LEU A 372 -9.11 4.21 5.84
CA LEU A 372 -9.47 3.24 6.87
C LEU A 372 -9.13 3.74 8.27
N VAL A 373 -7.89 4.20 8.51
CA VAL A 373 -7.47 4.81 9.78
C VAL A 373 -8.39 5.98 10.15
N ASN A 374 -8.75 6.82 9.18
CA ASN A 374 -9.64 7.95 9.43
C ASN A 374 -11.06 7.50 9.84
N ARG A 375 -11.57 6.42 9.24
CA ARG A 375 -12.86 5.84 9.60
C ARG A 375 -12.83 5.19 10.99
N ASP A 376 -11.75 4.48 11.31
CA ASP A 376 -11.56 3.82 12.60
C ASP A 376 -11.45 4.85 13.75
N LEU A 377 -10.89 6.03 13.48
CA LEU A 377 -10.80 7.12 14.45
C LEU A 377 -12.06 7.98 14.57
N ALA A 378 -13.09 7.77 13.73
CA ALA A 378 -14.26 8.65 13.68
C ALA A 378 -15.03 8.72 15.02
N GLY A 379 -15.19 7.58 15.70
CA GLY A 379 -15.83 7.50 17.02
C GLY A 379 -15.05 8.27 18.09
N VAL A 380 -13.72 8.12 18.09
CA VAL A 380 -12.81 8.87 18.98
C VAL A 380 -12.88 10.37 18.69
N ALA A 381 -12.88 10.76 17.40
CA ALA A 381 -13.00 12.16 16.97
C ALA A 381 -14.27 12.81 17.52
N ARG A 382 -15.41 12.10 17.46
CA ARG A 382 -16.70 12.60 17.94
C ARG A 382 -16.69 12.84 19.46
N LEU A 383 -16.15 11.89 20.23
CA LEU A 383 -16.04 12.01 21.69
C LEU A 383 -15.04 13.10 22.09
N LEU A 384 -13.88 13.15 21.43
CA LEU A 384 -12.86 14.19 21.63
C LEU A 384 -13.46 15.57 21.37
N ARG A 385 -14.20 15.72 20.27
CA ARG A 385 -14.88 16.97 19.92
C ARG A 385 -15.88 17.37 20.98
N GLN A 386 -16.80 16.48 21.36
CA GLN A 386 -17.81 16.78 22.37
C GLN A 386 -17.19 17.24 23.69
N ARG A 387 -16.18 16.52 24.19
CA ARG A 387 -15.53 16.84 25.47
C ARG A 387 -14.71 18.11 25.39
N THR A 388 -13.99 18.33 24.29
CA THR A 388 -13.17 19.54 24.11
C THR A 388 -14.04 20.79 23.90
N GLU A 389 -15.12 20.70 23.13
CA GLU A 389 -16.10 21.80 22.99
C GLU A 389 -16.74 22.14 24.34
N GLN A 390 -17.10 21.13 25.15
CA GLN A 390 -17.63 21.34 26.49
C GLN A 390 -16.64 22.14 27.34
N VAL A 391 -15.37 21.74 27.37
CA VAL A 391 -14.30 22.45 28.09
C VAL A 391 -14.13 23.88 27.59
N ILE A 392 -14.09 24.09 26.28
CA ILE A 392 -13.96 25.45 25.71
C ILE A 392 -15.13 26.33 26.14
N SER A 393 -16.36 25.81 26.09
CA SER A 393 -17.57 26.59 26.42
C SER A 393 -17.78 26.84 27.91
N SER A 394 -17.24 25.99 28.79
CA SER A 394 -17.45 26.09 30.24
C SER A 394 -16.49 27.05 30.95
N HIS A 395 -15.42 27.48 30.28
CA HIS A 395 -14.39 28.33 30.87
C HIS A 395 -14.39 29.74 30.26
N GLU A 396 -14.47 30.74 31.14
CA GLU A 396 -14.47 32.17 30.79
C GLU A 396 -13.04 32.76 30.66
N ASP A 397 -12.00 31.97 30.93
CA ASP A 397 -10.60 32.41 30.83
C ASP A 397 -10.13 32.45 29.37
N ALA A 398 -9.88 33.67 28.86
CA ALA A 398 -9.36 33.90 27.52
C ALA A 398 -7.97 33.27 27.32
N THR A 399 -7.08 33.31 28.33
CA THR A 399 -5.72 32.76 28.20
C THR A 399 -5.74 31.25 28.07
N LEU A 400 -6.65 30.58 28.78
CA LEU A 400 -6.88 29.15 28.68
C LEU A 400 -7.40 28.77 27.29
N ALA A 401 -8.42 29.46 26.78
CA ALA A 401 -8.99 29.21 25.45
C ALA A 401 -7.92 29.33 24.34
N TYR A 402 -7.05 30.35 24.43
CA TYR A 402 -5.94 30.52 23.50
C TYR A 402 -4.88 29.42 23.59
N LYS A 403 -4.51 29.01 24.81
CA LYS A 403 -3.58 27.88 25.02
C LYS A 403 -4.14 26.57 24.46
N ILE A 404 -5.44 26.32 24.63
CA ILE A 404 -6.12 25.16 24.04
C ILE A 404 -6.09 25.23 22.52
N ALA A 405 -6.34 26.39 21.90
CA ALA A 405 -6.25 26.56 20.45
C ALA A 405 -4.84 26.22 19.92
N ASN A 406 -3.80 26.74 20.57
CA ASN A 406 -2.41 26.45 20.19
C ASN A 406 -2.06 24.96 20.35
N LEU A 407 -2.54 24.33 21.42
CA LEU A 407 -2.36 22.90 21.66
C LEU A 407 -3.01 22.06 20.56
N ILE A 408 -4.25 22.38 20.19
CA ILE A 408 -4.96 21.71 19.10
C ILE A 408 -4.22 21.91 17.77
N SER A 409 -3.76 23.13 17.48
CA SER A 409 -2.98 23.45 16.27
C SER A 409 -1.68 22.64 16.19
N PHE A 410 -0.96 22.50 17.31
CA PHE A 410 0.22 21.63 17.40
C PHE A 410 -0.10 20.16 17.10
N TYR A 411 -1.16 19.62 17.72
CA TYR A 411 -1.58 18.24 17.47
C TYR A 411 -2.09 18.05 16.04
N ARG A 412 -2.83 19.00 15.46
CA ARG A 412 -3.28 18.99 14.06
C ARG A 412 -2.11 18.80 13.11
N ASN A 413 -1.03 19.56 13.28
CA ASN A 413 0.20 19.42 12.48
C ASN A 413 0.90 18.06 12.70
N THR A 414 0.73 17.45 13.87
CA THR A 414 1.28 16.13 14.19
C THR A 414 0.45 15.03 13.51
N PHE A 415 -0.87 15.10 13.61
CA PHE A 415 -1.81 14.17 12.96
C PHE A 415 -1.78 14.28 11.42
N GLU A 416 -1.51 15.46 10.86
CA GLU A 416 -1.40 15.64 9.40
C GLU A 416 -0.28 14.78 8.81
N LYS A 417 0.84 14.65 9.54
CA LYS A 417 1.94 13.77 9.15
C LYS A 417 1.59 12.28 9.26
N LEU A 418 0.64 11.93 10.12
CA LEU A 418 0.25 10.55 10.44
C LEU A 418 -0.90 10.03 9.58
N ILE A 419 -1.89 10.85 9.23
CA ILE A 419 -3.11 10.39 8.53
C ILE A 419 -3.15 10.93 7.08
N GLY A 420 -2.33 11.93 6.76
CA GLY A 420 -2.34 12.60 5.46
C GLY A 420 -3.35 13.73 5.37
N VAL A 421 -3.26 14.52 4.30
CA VAL A 421 -4.09 15.71 4.06
C VAL A 421 -5.53 15.32 3.69
N GLY A 422 -6.53 15.98 4.31
CA GLY A 422 -7.94 15.80 3.96
C GLY A 422 -8.73 14.76 4.77
N SER A 423 -8.25 14.36 5.95
CA SER A 423 -9.00 13.45 6.83
C SER A 423 -10.10 14.19 7.61
N THR A 424 -11.23 13.53 7.84
CA THR A 424 -12.34 14.06 8.66
C THR A 424 -11.88 14.32 10.10
N PHE A 425 -10.93 13.54 10.63
CA PHE A 425 -10.30 13.79 11.92
C PHE A 425 -9.60 15.17 11.95
N LEU A 426 -8.81 15.51 10.92
CA LEU A 426 -8.15 16.82 10.84
C LEU A 426 -9.17 17.96 10.73
N GLU A 427 -10.26 17.76 9.98
CA GLU A 427 -11.37 18.73 9.94
C GLU A 427 -11.98 18.94 11.33
N THR A 428 -12.17 17.87 12.12
CA THR A 428 -12.67 18.04 13.51
C THR A 428 -11.71 18.87 14.37
N LEU A 429 -10.39 18.66 14.27
CA LEU A 429 -9.40 19.48 14.98
C LEU A 429 -9.41 20.93 14.51
N ASP A 430 -9.56 21.17 13.22
CA ASP A 430 -9.67 22.52 12.63
C ASP A 430 -10.91 23.27 13.16
N THR A 431 -12.05 22.57 13.26
CA THR A 431 -13.27 23.15 13.85
C THR A 431 -13.12 23.44 15.35
N LEU A 432 -12.41 22.57 16.09
CA LEU A 432 -12.12 22.76 17.51
C LEU A 432 -11.16 23.93 17.75
N GLU A 433 -10.10 24.05 16.94
CA GLU A 433 -9.19 25.19 16.97
C GLU A 433 -9.94 26.50 16.71
N SER A 434 -10.76 26.53 15.65
CA SER A 434 -11.61 27.67 15.32
C SER A 434 -12.63 27.98 16.42
N SER A 435 -13.13 26.98 17.13
CA SER A 435 -14.02 27.16 18.29
C SER A 435 -13.28 27.79 19.47
N ALA A 436 -12.11 27.29 19.82
CA ALA A 436 -11.26 27.82 20.89
C ALA A 436 -10.83 29.27 20.60
N GLN A 437 -10.43 29.57 19.36
CA GLN A 437 -10.11 30.94 18.94
C GLN A 437 -11.32 31.88 19.02
N ARG A 438 -12.52 31.41 18.65
CA ARG A 438 -13.76 32.20 18.78
C ARG A 438 -14.10 32.48 20.24
N GLN A 439 -13.97 31.49 21.12
CA GLN A 439 -14.19 31.67 22.55
C GLN A 439 -13.18 32.64 23.16
N PHE A 440 -11.89 32.55 22.79
CA PHE A 440 -10.88 33.52 23.18
C PHE A 440 -11.31 34.96 22.83
N ARG A 441 -11.74 35.20 21.58
CA ARG A 441 -12.19 36.53 21.15
C ARG A 441 -13.46 36.98 21.86
N ALA A 442 -14.37 36.06 22.17
CA ALA A 442 -15.59 36.37 22.93
C ALA A 442 -15.23 36.82 24.36
N ASN A 443 -14.44 36.03 25.08
CA ASN A 443 -14.01 36.34 26.45
C ASN A 443 -13.22 37.67 26.51
N MET A 444 -12.34 37.94 25.53
CA MET A 444 -11.64 39.22 25.46
C MET A 444 -12.60 40.39 25.20
N ARG A 445 -13.58 40.25 24.30
CA ARG A 445 -14.58 41.29 24.03
C ARG A 445 -15.46 41.57 25.24
N ASP A 446 -15.85 40.54 25.99
CA ASP A 446 -16.64 40.68 27.21
C ASP A 446 -15.84 41.40 28.30
N HIS A 447 -14.56 41.07 28.46
CA HIS A 447 -13.66 41.78 29.39
C HIS A 447 -13.48 43.25 29.02
N VAL A 448 -13.26 43.55 27.73
CA VAL A 448 -13.19 44.93 27.21
C VAL A 448 -14.49 45.69 27.47
N ALA A 449 -15.65 45.06 27.25
CA ALA A 449 -16.95 45.68 27.49
C ALA A 449 -17.17 45.98 28.98
N SER A 450 -16.73 45.09 29.88
CA SER A 450 -16.76 45.31 31.34
C SER A 450 -15.93 46.54 31.72
N ILE A 451 -14.69 46.63 31.21
CA ILE A 451 -13.82 47.78 31.48
C ILE A 451 -14.43 49.07 30.93
N GLN A 452 -14.99 49.04 29.72
CA GLN A 452 -15.64 50.21 29.14
C GLN A 452 -16.80 50.74 29.98
N ALA A 453 -17.54 49.86 30.66
CA ALA A 453 -18.60 50.26 31.58
C ALA A 453 -18.05 50.92 32.86
N GLU A 454 -16.86 50.53 33.31
CA GLU A 454 -16.22 51.04 34.52
C GLU A 454 -15.48 52.38 34.33
N LEU A 455 -15.16 52.78 33.09
CA LEU A 455 -14.40 54.00 32.71
C LEU A 455 -15.04 55.35 33.06
N SER A 456 -16.08 55.39 33.89
CA SER A 456 -16.84 56.61 34.24
C SER A 456 -16.05 57.65 35.05
N VAL A 457 -14.95 57.27 35.70
CA VAL A 457 -14.13 58.15 36.53
C VAL A 457 -12.84 58.53 35.79
N THR A 458 -12.57 59.83 35.63
CA THR A 458 -11.29 60.32 35.11
C THR A 458 -10.21 60.18 36.21
N PRO A 459 -9.11 59.47 35.96
CA PRO A 459 -8.00 59.37 36.90
C PRO A 459 -7.44 60.76 37.24
N THR A 460 -7.03 60.96 38.49
CA THR A 460 -6.40 62.20 38.96
C THR A 460 -4.87 62.16 38.84
N ASN A 461 -4.30 60.98 38.58
CA ASN A 461 -2.88 60.75 38.37
C ASN A 461 -2.60 60.27 36.93
N ALA A 462 -1.37 60.53 36.44
CA ALA A 462 -0.89 60.06 35.14
C ALA A 462 -0.39 58.60 35.16
N SER A 463 -0.66 57.84 36.21
CA SER A 463 -0.23 56.45 36.32
C SER A 463 -1.06 55.53 35.40
N PRO A 464 -0.46 54.45 34.86
CA PRO A 464 -1.18 53.42 34.12
C PRO A 464 -2.33 52.83 34.95
N PRO A 465 -3.55 52.65 34.39
CA PRO A 465 -4.67 52.07 35.13
C PRO A 465 -4.46 50.59 35.47
N ASP A 466 -5.11 50.12 36.55
CA ASP A 466 -5.02 48.73 37.00
C ASP A 466 -5.48 47.73 35.93
N PHE A 467 -6.54 48.06 35.18
CA PHE A 467 -7.03 47.23 34.08
C PHE A 467 -5.97 47.01 32.97
N LEU A 468 -5.07 47.98 32.78
CA LEU A 468 -4.00 47.88 31.80
C LEU A 468 -2.88 46.95 32.31
N HIS A 469 -2.65 46.91 33.62
CA HIS A 469 -1.73 45.96 34.23
C HIS A 469 -2.23 44.52 34.07
N GLU A 470 -3.52 44.27 34.31
CA GLU A 470 -4.15 42.97 34.09
C GLU A 470 -4.09 42.55 32.60
N CYS A 471 -4.34 43.49 31.69
CA CYS A 471 -4.14 43.29 30.25
C CYS A 471 -2.70 42.87 29.93
N PHE A 472 -1.69 43.49 30.54
CA PHE A 472 -0.30 43.09 30.29
C PHE A 472 0.06 41.72 30.87
N GLU A 473 -0.47 41.35 32.04
CA GLU A 473 -0.30 39.99 32.58
C GLU A 473 -0.91 38.93 31.65
N THR A 474 -2.15 39.15 31.18
CA THR A 474 -2.80 38.25 30.21
C THR A 474 -2.03 38.21 28.89
N LEU A 475 -1.59 39.37 28.37
CA LEU A 475 -0.81 39.45 27.14
C LEU A 475 0.55 38.75 27.26
N ARG A 476 1.25 38.85 28.40
CA ARG A 476 2.49 38.09 28.66
C ARG A 476 2.25 36.59 28.60
N ALA A 477 1.14 36.10 29.17
CA ALA A 477 0.78 34.70 29.11
C ALA A 477 0.47 34.24 27.66
N LEU A 478 -0.22 35.07 26.87
CA LEU A 478 -0.52 34.81 25.46
C LEU A 478 0.77 34.79 24.60
N MET A 479 1.64 35.80 24.75
CA MET A 479 2.91 35.87 24.02
C MET A 479 3.83 34.70 24.34
N LYS A 480 3.92 34.30 25.62
CA LYS A 480 4.71 33.12 26.03
C LYS A 480 4.15 31.82 25.42
N SER A 481 2.84 31.67 25.37
CA SER A 481 2.19 30.52 24.72
C SER A 481 2.43 30.51 23.22
N TYR A 482 2.40 31.68 22.58
CA TYR A 482 2.65 31.81 21.15
C TYR A 482 4.12 31.53 20.82
N ASP A 483 5.08 32.10 21.55
CA ASP A 483 6.52 31.90 21.32
C ASP A 483 6.91 30.40 21.36
N THR A 484 6.36 29.66 22.33
CA THR A 484 6.55 28.21 22.43
C THR A 484 5.99 27.46 21.21
N SER A 485 4.87 27.93 20.67
CA SER A 485 4.18 27.31 19.52
C SER A 485 4.79 27.76 18.17
N TYR A 486 5.27 28.99 18.09
CA TYR A 486 5.92 29.63 16.95
C TYR A 486 7.28 29.00 16.66
N ALA A 487 8.04 28.61 17.69
CA ALA A 487 9.24 27.82 17.52
C ALA A 487 8.97 26.45 16.84
N ALA A 488 7.76 25.89 17.05
CA ALA A 488 7.36 24.59 16.51
C ALA A 488 6.67 24.67 15.15
N SER A 489 6.01 25.78 14.82
CA SER A 489 5.26 25.98 13.59
C SER A 489 5.61 27.32 12.98
N LYS A 490 6.01 27.34 11.70
CA LYS A 490 6.36 28.56 10.93
C LYS A 490 5.13 29.43 10.62
N VAL A 491 4.24 29.62 11.58
CA VAL A 491 3.07 30.50 11.46
C VAL A 491 3.59 31.94 11.48
N GLY A 492 3.27 32.71 10.44
CA GLY A 492 3.79 34.07 10.26
C GLY A 492 3.36 35.05 11.36
N GLU A 493 4.10 36.15 11.47
CA GLU A 493 3.83 37.26 12.40
C GLU A 493 2.38 37.77 12.32
N GLU A 494 1.74 37.65 11.16
CA GLU A 494 0.35 38.04 10.88
C GLU A 494 -0.68 37.39 11.80
N ALA A 495 -0.48 36.13 12.21
CA ALA A 495 -1.44 35.43 13.06
C ALA A 495 -1.54 36.04 14.46
N PHE A 496 -0.41 36.49 15.02
CA PHE A 496 -0.38 37.13 16.33
C PHE A 496 -0.86 38.59 16.27
N GLN A 497 -0.75 39.26 15.12
CA GLN A 497 -1.31 40.60 14.96
C GLN A 497 -2.83 40.62 15.20
N LEU A 498 -3.56 39.60 14.77
CA LEU A 498 -5.00 39.47 15.07
C LEU A 498 -5.28 39.32 16.57
N VAL A 499 -4.37 38.66 17.30
CA VAL A 499 -4.47 38.54 18.77
C VAL A 499 -4.25 39.89 19.43
N LEU A 500 -3.26 40.68 18.96
CA LEU A 500 -3.00 42.03 19.47
C LEU A 500 -4.16 43.00 19.22
N GLN A 501 -4.82 42.88 18.07
CA GLN A 501 -6.00 43.69 17.72
C GLN A 501 -7.17 43.45 18.68
N GLU A 502 -7.30 42.23 19.21
CA GLU A 502 -8.39 41.88 20.14
C GLU A 502 -7.96 42.08 21.61
N ALA A 503 -6.68 41.84 21.95
CA ALA A 503 -6.22 41.78 23.33
C ALA A 503 -5.49 43.03 23.84
N LEU A 504 -4.96 43.91 22.97
CA LEU A 504 -4.20 45.10 23.36
C LEU A 504 -4.86 46.39 22.85
N ASP A 505 -5.24 46.44 21.57
CA ASP A 505 -5.77 47.66 20.95
C ASP A 505 -7.01 48.25 21.65
N PRO A 506 -7.98 47.44 22.14
CA PRO A 506 -9.13 48.01 22.84
C PRO A 506 -8.75 48.69 24.17
N PHE A 507 -7.73 48.18 24.86
CA PHE A 507 -7.23 48.74 26.12
C PHE A 507 -6.44 50.03 25.87
N LEU A 508 -5.64 50.08 24.80
CA LEU A 508 -4.97 51.32 24.39
C LEU A 508 -5.97 52.39 23.94
N LYS A 509 -7.04 52.01 23.22
CA LYS A 509 -8.14 52.93 22.87
C LYS A 509 -8.89 53.42 24.11
N ALA A 510 -9.09 52.57 25.11
CA ALA A 510 -9.65 52.97 26.39
C ALA A 510 -8.76 54.03 27.09
N CYS A 511 -7.44 53.81 27.10
CA CYS A 511 -6.47 54.80 27.61
C CYS A 511 -6.49 56.10 26.79
N GLU A 512 -6.62 56.03 25.47
CA GLU A 512 -6.75 57.22 24.62
C GLU A 512 -8.02 58.02 24.95
N SER A 513 -9.14 57.32 25.19
CA SER A 513 -10.38 57.97 25.61
C SER A 513 -10.25 58.65 26.97
N LEU A 514 -9.49 58.07 27.91
CA LEU A 514 -9.22 58.63 29.23
C LEU A 514 -8.33 59.86 29.12
N SER A 515 -7.25 59.78 28.34
CA SER A 515 -6.33 60.88 28.07
C SER A 515 -7.06 62.12 27.52
N LYS A 516 -8.00 61.92 26.58
CA LYS A 516 -8.82 63.03 26.02
C LYS A 516 -9.74 63.72 27.03
N ARG A 517 -10.03 63.10 28.17
CA ARG A 517 -10.82 63.71 29.26
C ARG A 517 -9.97 64.47 30.27
N MET A 518 -8.65 64.34 30.19
CA MET A 518 -7.69 65.05 31.05
C MET A 518 -7.27 66.37 30.40
N SER A 519 -6.87 67.35 31.21
CA SER A 519 -6.24 68.57 30.72
C SER A 519 -4.75 68.36 30.44
N PRO A 520 -4.18 69.02 29.42
CA PRO A 520 -2.73 69.11 29.26
C PRO A 520 -2.08 69.76 30.51
N PRO A 521 -0.85 69.38 30.91
CA PRO A 521 0.01 68.35 30.32
C PRO A 521 -0.28 66.91 30.78
N LEU A 522 -1.20 66.70 31.73
CA LEU A 522 -1.48 65.39 32.33
C LEU A 522 -1.97 64.35 31.31
N SER A 523 -2.71 64.79 30.28
CA SER A 523 -3.20 63.94 29.20
C SER A 523 -2.08 63.20 28.46
N ASP A 524 -1.02 63.92 28.07
CA ASP A 524 0.11 63.36 27.34
C ASP A 524 1.04 62.57 28.26
N MET A 525 1.25 63.01 29.52
CA MET A 525 2.01 62.23 30.50
C MET A 525 1.39 60.86 30.76
N PHE A 526 0.06 60.82 30.92
CA PHE A 526 -0.68 59.57 31.13
C PHE A 526 -0.50 58.63 29.92
N MET A 527 -0.61 59.18 28.71
CA MET A 527 -0.41 58.39 27.50
C MET A 527 1.02 57.86 27.39
N VAL A 528 2.04 58.70 27.64
CA VAL A 528 3.45 58.27 27.63
C VAL A 528 3.69 57.13 28.61
N ASN A 529 3.20 57.22 29.85
CA ASN A 529 3.36 56.16 30.83
C ASN A 529 2.69 54.85 30.38
N CYS A 530 1.47 54.91 29.84
CA CYS A 530 0.77 53.74 29.31
C CYS A 530 1.51 53.08 28.14
N ILE A 531 1.99 53.88 27.18
CA ILE A 531 2.71 53.38 26.00
C ILE A 531 4.08 52.81 26.37
N LEU A 532 4.80 53.44 27.30
CA LEU A 532 6.09 52.92 27.79
C LEU A 532 5.92 51.55 28.46
N GLN A 533 4.90 51.37 29.30
CA GLN A 533 4.58 50.07 29.89
C GLN A 533 4.21 49.02 28.83
N ALA A 534 3.43 49.40 27.82
CA ALA A 534 3.12 48.52 26.70
C ALA A 534 4.39 48.07 25.97
N LYS A 535 5.28 49.02 25.63
CA LYS A 535 6.56 48.72 24.97
C LYS A 535 7.45 47.80 25.80
N MET A 536 7.58 48.05 27.10
CA MET A 536 8.36 47.19 28.00
C MET A 536 7.84 45.76 28.01
N THR A 537 6.51 45.59 27.95
CA THR A 537 5.87 44.27 27.92
C THR A 537 6.08 43.55 26.59
N LEU A 538 6.14 44.28 25.48
CA LEU A 538 6.34 43.74 24.13
C LEU A 538 7.82 43.51 23.77
N ALA A 539 8.75 44.23 24.41
CA ALA A 539 10.19 44.21 24.12
C ALA A 539 10.84 42.81 24.01
N PRO A 540 10.46 41.79 24.82
CA PRO A 540 11.11 40.48 24.78
C PRO A 540 10.83 39.66 23.51
N TYR A 541 9.81 40.00 22.71
CA TYR A 541 9.30 39.14 21.63
C TYR A 541 9.48 39.79 20.25
N SER A 542 10.17 39.10 19.33
CA SER A 542 10.51 39.65 18.01
C SER A 542 9.31 39.77 17.07
N PHE A 543 8.34 38.86 17.17
CA PHE A 543 7.14 38.82 16.31
C PHE A 543 6.18 40.01 16.53
N VAL A 544 6.47 40.89 17.49
CA VAL A 544 5.67 42.09 17.81
C VAL A 544 6.32 43.40 17.33
N ALA A 545 7.41 43.32 16.56
CA ALA A 545 8.17 44.48 16.10
C ALA A 545 7.31 45.52 15.35
N SER A 546 6.37 45.06 14.51
CA SER A 546 5.43 45.96 13.81
C SER A 546 4.61 46.80 14.79
N LYS A 547 4.14 46.20 15.89
CA LYS A 547 3.34 46.93 16.88
C LYS A 547 4.19 47.88 17.71
N GLN A 548 5.44 47.51 18.03
CA GLN A 548 6.37 48.43 18.70
C GLN A 548 6.61 49.69 17.86
N ALA A 549 6.78 49.56 16.55
CA ALA A 549 6.95 50.70 15.64
C ALA A 549 5.70 51.61 15.55
N GLU A 550 4.49 51.04 15.71
CA GLU A 550 3.26 51.85 15.83
C GLU A 550 3.24 52.64 17.14
N LEU A 551 3.61 52.00 18.26
CA LEU A 551 3.68 52.62 19.57
C LEU A 551 4.74 53.73 19.63
N ASP A 552 5.86 53.56 18.95
CA ASP A 552 6.91 54.59 18.82
C ASP A 552 6.39 55.88 18.20
N LYS A 553 5.56 55.78 17.14
CA LYS A 553 4.96 56.97 16.51
C LYS A 553 4.05 57.74 17.48
N ILE A 554 3.30 57.02 18.32
CA ILE A 554 2.42 57.63 19.33
C ILE A 554 3.27 58.30 20.42
N LEU A 555 4.31 57.61 20.88
CA LEU A 555 5.25 58.13 21.87
C LEU A 555 5.95 59.41 21.38
N ASP A 556 6.41 59.43 20.13
CA ASP A 556 7.04 60.60 19.51
C ASP A 556 6.07 61.78 19.42
N GLN A 557 4.80 61.53 19.11
CA GLN A 557 3.78 62.58 19.03
C GLN A 557 3.49 63.18 20.41
N CYS A 558 3.27 62.35 21.44
CA CYS A 558 3.06 62.84 22.80
C CYS A 558 4.30 63.55 23.34
N SER A 559 5.51 63.06 23.02
CA SER A 559 6.76 63.71 23.42
C SER A 559 6.88 65.10 22.79
N LYS A 560 6.52 65.28 21.51
CA LYS A 560 6.47 66.60 20.87
C LYS A 560 5.48 67.55 21.53
N ASN A 561 4.28 67.08 21.84
CA ASN A 561 3.27 67.89 22.55
C ASN A 561 3.79 68.34 23.92
N LEU A 562 4.44 67.43 24.68
CA LEU A 562 5.03 67.75 25.97
C LEU A 562 6.20 68.73 25.86
N ILE A 563 7.03 68.64 24.81
CA ILE A 563 8.09 69.63 24.54
C ILE A 563 7.47 71.01 24.31
N GLU A 564 6.38 71.11 23.54
CA GLU A 564 5.68 72.39 23.32
C GLU A 564 5.09 72.95 24.60
N ILE A 565 4.40 72.14 25.41
CA ILE A 565 3.84 72.58 26.70
C ILE A 565 4.95 73.00 27.67
N GLN A 566 6.08 72.29 27.65
CA GLN A 566 7.23 72.63 28.49
C GLN A 566 7.93 73.90 28.01
N TYR A 567 7.94 74.15 26.70
CA TYR A 567 8.41 75.40 26.10
C TYR A 567 7.49 76.57 26.47
N GLU A 568 6.17 76.42 26.35
CA GLU A 568 5.17 77.41 26.80
C GLU A 568 5.37 77.73 28.29
N PHE A 569 5.62 76.72 29.13
CA PHE A 569 5.97 76.93 30.54
C PHE A 569 7.23 77.82 30.72
N PHE A 570 8.28 77.63 29.91
CA PHE A 570 9.46 78.50 29.96
C PHE A 570 9.13 79.94 29.50
N VAL A 571 8.32 80.10 28.46
CA VAL A 571 7.92 81.40 27.91
C VAL A 571 7.07 82.20 28.90
N ASP A 572 6.04 81.57 29.49
CA ASP A 572 5.08 82.21 30.39
C ASP A 572 5.75 82.65 31.69
N ASN A 573 6.57 81.78 32.29
CA ASN A 573 7.21 82.08 33.58
C ASN A 573 8.40 83.03 33.45
N SER A 574 9.10 83.04 32.30
CA SER A 574 10.21 83.97 32.05
C SER A 574 9.77 85.41 31.78
N GLY A 575 8.48 85.65 31.47
CA GLY A 575 7.95 86.98 31.15
C GLY A 575 8.35 87.48 29.75
N LEU A 576 8.89 86.60 28.91
CA LEU A 576 9.37 86.94 27.56
C LEU A 576 8.30 86.81 26.47
N GLU A 577 7.11 86.30 26.78
CA GLU A 577 6.00 86.16 25.83
C GLU A 577 5.74 87.45 25.01
N PRO A 578 5.59 88.65 25.61
CA PRO A 578 5.31 89.85 24.85
C PRO A 578 6.50 90.29 23.97
N ILE A 579 7.72 89.95 24.38
CA ILE A 579 8.96 90.24 23.64
C ILE A 579 9.06 89.32 22.43
N PHE A 580 8.78 88.03 22.61
CA PHE A 580 8.72 87.04 21.54
C PHE A 580 7.66 87.42 20.50
N ASP A 581 6.43 87.75 20.89
CA ASP A 581 5.38 88.16 19.97
C ASP A 581 5.75 89.41 19.15
N ALA A 582 6.34 90.40 19.81
CA ALA A 582 6.79 91.63 19.16
C ALA A 582 7.95 91.40 18.18
N ILE A 583 8.86 90.46 18.47
CA ILE A 583 10.04 90.18 17.64
C ILE A 583 9.75 89.21 16.50
N PHE A 584 8.91 88.19 16.74
CA PHE A 584 8.55 87.21 15.71
C PHE A 584 7.56 87.77 14.68
N SER A 585 6.84 88.84 15.01
CA SER A 585 6.01 89.58 14.04
C SER A 585 6.79 90.50 13.09
N LEU A 586 8.09 90.73 13.35
CA LEU A 586 8.97 91.58 12.54
C LEU A 586 9.88 90.75 11.63
N ALA A 587 9.96 91.12 10.35
CA ALA A 587 10.95 90.54 9.43
C ALA A 587 12.36 91.11 9.70
N ASP A 588 13.40 90.44 9.21
CA ASP A 588 14.81 90.91 9.32
C ASP A 588 15.13 92.10 8.40
N SER A 589 14.11 92.87 8.00
CA SER A 589 14.26 94.03 7.15
C SER A 589 14.80 95.22 7.96
N LYS A 590 15.61 96.08 7.33
CA LYS A 590 16.13 97.30 7.98
C LYS A 590 15.02 98.26 8.45
N GLU A 591 13.85 98.19 7.83
CA GLU A 591 12.69 99.02 8.17
C GLU A 591 11.95 98.51 9.41
N ASP A 592 11.93 97.19 9.62
CA ASP A 592 11.28 96.56 10.76
C ASP A 592 12.18 96.56 12.01
N LEU A 593 13.49 96.35 11.83
CA LEU A 593 14.47 96.49 12.92
C LEU A 593 14.52 97.90 13.50
N ALA A 594 14.26 98.91 12.66
CA ALA A 594 14.19 100.30 13.08
C ALA A 594 12.94 100.66 13.91
N LYS A 595 11.91 99.80 13.91
CA LYS A 595 10.68 100.00 14.68
C LYS A 595 10.78 99.41 16.09
N ILE A 596 11.76 98.53 16.34
CA ILE A 596 11.95 97.82 17.62
C ILE A 596 12.00 98.78 18.82
N PRO A 597 12.81 99.87 18.80
CA PRO A 597 12.89 100.81 19.94
C PRO A 597 11.59 101.61 20.18
N GLY A 598 10.70 101.67 19.18
CA GLY A 598 9.43 102.41 19.25
C GLY A 598 8.25 101.58 19.76
N LEU A 599 8.42 100.28 19.97
CA LEU A 599 7.37 99.40 20.49
C LEU A 599 7.26 99.54 22.02
N GLU A 600 6.04 99.39 22.54
CA GLU A 600 5.76 99.54 23.99
C GLU A 600 6.53 98.53 24.85
N VAL A 601 6.75 97.31 24.32
CA VAL A 601 7.45 96.21 25.01
C VAL A 601 8.95 96.51 25.18
N PHE A 602 9.54 97.30 24.29
CA PHE A 602 10.95 97.68 24.34
C PHE A 602 11.19 99.04 25.01
N GLN A 603 10.15 99.63 25.62
CA GLN A 603 10.34 100.81 26.45
C GLN A 603 11.15 100.47 27.71
N PRO A 604 11.98 101.39 28.24
CA PRO A 604 12.92 101.08 29.30
C PRO A 604 12.30 100.44 30.54
N SER A 605 11.11 100.86 30.96
CA SER A 605 10.43 100.30 32.13
C SER A 605 9.92 98.88 31.89
N ALA A 606 9.42 98.57 30.70
CA ALA A 606 8.90 97.24 30.35
C ALA A 606 10.04 96.23 30.15
N LEU A 607 11.12 96.67 29.49
CA LEU A 607 12.29 95.84 29.22
C LEU A 607 13.08 95.50 30.50
N MET A 608 13.25 96.47 31.42
CA MET A 608 13.86 96.21 32.73
C MET A 608 13.00 95.26 33.58
N ALA A 609 11.67 95.39 33.54
CA ALA A 609 10.76 94.49 34.25
C ALA A 609 10.85 93.05 33.72
N ALA A 610 10.88 92.87 32.40
CA ALA A 610 11.09 91.58 31.77
C ALA A 610 12.48 90.98 32.10
N SER A 611 13.54 91.80 32.12
CA SER A 611 14.88 91.37 32.55
C SER A 611 14.87 90.86 33.99
N GLN A 612 14.22 91.58 34.90
CA GLN A 612 14.15 91.19 36.31
C GLN A 612 13.37 89.89 36.50
N GLN A 613 12.23 89.73 35.81
CA GLN A 613 11.44 88.51 35.87
C GLN A 613 12.23 87.30 35.34
N LEU A 614 12.96 87.47 34.24
CA LEU A 614 13.85 86.44 33.70
C LEU A 614 14.94 86.05 34.72
N ASP A 615 15.58 87.03 35.37
CA ASP A 615 16.60 86.79 36.38
C ASP A 615 16.08 86.08 37.63
N GLU A 616 14.83 86.33 38.04
CA GLU A 616 14.17 85.65 39.15
C GLU A 616 13.79 84.20 38.78
N PHE A 617 13.47 83.94 37.52
CA PHE A 617 13.05 82.62 37.02
C PHE A 617 14.22 81.65 36.79
N LEU A 618 15.30 82.09 36.12
CA LEU A 618 16.39 81.21 35.67
C LEU A 618 17.00 80.30 36.75
N PRO A 619 17.20 80.73 38.02
CA PRO A 619 17.82 79.88 39.04
C PRO A 619 17.01 78.63 39.41
N SER A 620 15.68 78.64 39.29
CA SER A 620 14.81 77.50 39.59
C SER A 620 14.16 76.89 38.35
N ALA A 621 14.29 77.52 37.18
CA ALA A 621 13.61 77.17 35.93
C ALA A 621 13.66 75.67 35.59
N LEU A 622 14.83 75.03 35.63
CA LEU A 622 14.97 73.60 35.33
C LEU A 622 14.28 72.71 36.37
N MET A 623 14.40 73.04 37.64
CA MET A 623 13.80 72.23 38.72
C MET A 623 12.28 72.35 38.71
N ASP A 624 11.76 73.57 38.50
CA ASP A 624 10.33 73.82 38.37
C ASP A 624 9.77 73.16 37.10
N ALA A 625 10.53 73.18 35.99
CA ALA A 625 10.20 72.47 34.77
C ALA A 625 10.16 70.94 34.93
N MET A 626 11.09 70.37 35.70
CA MET A 626 11.05 68.94 36.03
C MET A 626 9.91 68.59 36.99
N ASP A 627 9.57 69.47 37.96
CA ASP A 627 8.42 69.27 38.85
C ASP A 627 7.08 69.37 38.10
N HIS A 628 7.01 70.21 37.06
CA HIS A 628 5.86 70.30 36.16
C HIS A 628 5.56 68.95 35.50
N LEU A 629 6.59 68.17 35.17
CA LEU A 629 6.51 66.86 34.54
C LEU A 629 6.58 65.67 35.53
N LYS A 630 6.48 65.90 36.85
CA LYS A 630 6.74 64.87 37.87
C LYS A 630 5.90 63.59 37.81
N GLN A 631 4.77 63.63 37.10
CA GLN A 631 3.89 62.46 36.97
C GLN A 631 4.31 61.52 35.82
N LEU A 632 5.34 61.86 35.04
CA LEU A 632 6.00 60.93 34.11
C LEU A 632 6.85 59.93 34.89
N GLU A 633 6.67 58.64 34.62
CA GLU A 633 7.38 57.55 35.31
C GLU A 633 8.86 57.43 34.89
N SER A 634 9.19 57.86 33.66
CA SER A 634 10.54 57.76 33.10
C SER A 634 11.36 59.02 33.35
N PRO A 635 12.36 59.01 34.26
CA PRO A 635 13.17 60.19 34.55
C PRO A 635 14.06 60.59 33.37
N VAL A 636 14.44 59.61 32.52
CA VAL A 636 15.20 59.87 31.28
C VAL A 636 14.34 60.63 30.28
N THR A 637 13.07 60.26 30.15
CA THR A 637 12.13 60.94 29.25
C THR A 637 11.84 62.36 29.73
N VAL A 638 11.65 62.56 31.04
CA VAL A 638 11.50 63.91 31.63
C VAL A 638 12.70 64.79 31.28
N ARG A 639 13.91 64.30 31.54
CA ARG A 639 15.15 65.04 31.25
C ARG A 639 15.27 65.39 29.77
N ASN A 640 15.05 64.43 28.87
CA ASN A 640 15.16 64.68 27.43
C ASN A 640 14.12 65.69 26.93
N ILE A 641 12.89 65.66 27.45
CA ILE A 641 11.84 66.62 27.10
C ILE A 641 12.20 68.02 27.62
N THR A 642 12.64 68.13 28.87
CA THR A 642 13.03 69.41 29.48
C THR A 642 14.24 70.02 28.77
N GLU A 643 15.27 69.23 28.47
CA GLU A 643 16.46 69.70 27.73
C GLU A 643 16.08 70.15 26.30
N ALA A 644 15.22 69.41 25.60
CA ALA A 644 14.77 69.80 24.27
C ALA A 644 13.93 71.09 24.27
N ALA A 645 13.07 71.26 25.26
CA ALA A 645 12.28 72.49 25.44
C ALA A 645 13.16 73.69 25.83
N ALA A 646 14.14 73.48 26.72
CA ALA A 646 15.12 74.48 27.11
C ALA A 646 16.00 74.92 25.92
N GLU A 647 16.46 73.98 25.09
CA GLU A 647 17.22 74.28 23.88
C GLU A 647 16.39 75.10 22.89
N LYS A 648 15.10 74.77 22.72
CA LYS A 648 14.17 75.55 21.89
C LYS A 648 14.02 76.99 22.43
N PHE A 649 13.81 77.13 23.74
CA PHE A 649 13.75 78.44 24.41
C PHE A 649 15.04 79.25 24.23
N CYS A 650 16.21 78.62 24.36
CA CYS A 650 17.50 79.28 24.14
C CYS A 650 17.66 79.74 22.67
N ALA A 651 17.23 78.93 21.70
CA ALA A 651 17.28 79.29 20.29
C ALA A 651 16.36 80.48 19.95
N ASP A 652 15.15 80.51 20.53
CA ASP A 652 14.23 81.63 20.35
C ASP A 652 14.76 82.91 21.03
N PHE A 653 15.43 82.78 22.17
CA PHE A 653 16.13 83.91 22.81
C PHE A 653 17.33 84.41 21.99
N GLU A 654 18.08 83.52 21.32
CA GLU A 654 19.20 83.90 20.46
C GLU A 654 18.75 84.79 19.28
N ILE A 655 17.53 84.56 18.77
CA ILE A 655 16.90 85.42 17.75
C ILE A 655 16.62 86.80 18.34
N VAL A 656 16.07 86.87 19.55
CA VAL A 656 15.83 88.14 20.26
C VAL A 656 17.12 88.92 20.45
N GLU A 657 18.15 88.27 20.98
CA GLU A 657 19.48 88.85 21.17
C GLU A 657 20.06 89.39 19.85
N SER A 658 19.98 88.59 18.79
CA SER A 658 20.50 88.98 17.47
C SER A 658 19.79 90.21 16.90
N LYS A 659 18.46 90.29 17.03
CA LYS A 659 17.69 91.45 16.55
C LYS A 659 17.90 92.69 17.42
N LEU A 660 18.06 92.54 18.73
CA LEU A 660 18.41 93.65 19.62
C LEU A 660 19.79 94.25 19.28
N ILE A 661 20.79 93.39 19.06
CA ILE A 661 22.12 93.83 18.62
C ILE A 661 22.06 94.53 17.25
N ALA A 662 21.22 94.03 16.34
CA ALA A 662 21.04 94.64 15.02
C ALA A 662 20.31 96.00 15.10
N ALA A 663 19.34 96.16 16.00
CA ALA A 663 18.62 97.41 16.24
C ALA A 663 19.56 98.47 16.85
N ASP A 664 20.31 98.13 17.89
CA ASP A 664 21.28 99.04 18.52
C ASP A 664 22.33 99.54 17.49
N LYS A 665 22.83 98.64 16.61
CA LYS A 665 23.77 99.01 15.52
C LYS A 665 23.15 99.93 14.46
N LEU A 666 21.84 99.84 14.21
CA LEU A 666 21.14 100.70 13.24
C LEU A 666 20.85 102.09 13.80
N GLU A 667 20.61 102.22 15.12
CA GLU A 667 20.53 103.52 15.80
C GLU A 667 21.91 104.21 15.83
N GLU A 668 22.99 103.49 16.15
CA GLU A 668 24.37 104.03 16.08
C GLU A 668 24.73 104.57 14.68
N GLY A 669 24.20 103.94 13.62
CA GLY A 669 24.40 104.38 12.23
C GLY A 669 23.54 105.57 11.80
N ARG A 670 22.47 105.91 12.54
CA ARG A 670 21.58 107.06 12.28
C ARG A 670 22.08 108.33 12.96
N ASP A 671 22.59 108.23 14.19
CA ASP A 671 23.13 109.37 14.96
C ASP A 671 24.43 109.97 14.37
N GLY A 672 25.02 109.31 13.36
CA GLY A 672 26.13 109.86 12.58
C GLY A 672 25.76 111.05 11.67
N LYS A 673 24.49 111.47 11.62
CA LYS A 673 24.04 112.65 10.86
C LYS A 673 23.08 113.51 11.68
N GLU A 674 23.64 114.60 12.21
CA GLU A 674 23.03 115.84 12.71
C GLU A 674 23.29 116.11 14.21
N ASN A 675 23.96 117.24 14.44
CA ASN A 675 24.35 117.78 15.74
C ASN A 675 23.12 118.30 16.49
N GLU A 676 22.62 117.58 17.50
CA GLU A 676 21.95 118.16 18.67
C GLU A 676 22.37 117.42 19.96
N PRO A 677 22.51 118.11 21.11
CA PRO A 677 22.84 117.48 22.36
C PRO A 677 21.55 116.92 22.98
N GLU A 678 21.18 115.71 22.63
CA GLU A 678 20.03 115.02 23.21
C GLU A 678 20.53 113.85 24.07
N TYR A 679 19.93 113.68 25.26
CA TYR A 679 20.26 112.64 26.23
C TYR A 679 20.49 111.30 25.53
N GLU A 680 21.69 110.71 25.67
CA GLU A 680 22.00 109.37 25.15
C GLU A 680 20.87 108.43 25.57
N LYS A 681 20.04 108.00 24.61
CA LYS A 681 19.05 106.97 24.88
C LYS A 681 19.83 105.72 25.29
N PRO A 682 19.51 105.11 26.44
CA PRO A 682 20.19 103.90 26.87
C PRO A 682 20.02 102.82 25.80
N ARG A 683 21.10 102.11 25.46
CA ARG A 683 21.05 101.04 24.46
C ARG A 683 20.11 99.95 24.97
N LEU A 684 19.40 99.27 24.08
CA LEU A 684 18.49 98.21 24.48
C LEU A 684 19.23 97.08 25.21
N ARG A 685 20.49 96.83 24.84
CA ARG A 685 21.37 95.87 25.55
C ARG A 685 21.82 96.33 26.94
N ASP A 686 21.90 97.62 27.21
CA ASP A 686 22.22 98.12 28.56
C ASP A 686 21.05 97.89 29.54
N LEU A 687 19.83 97.83 29.00
CA LEU A 687 18.59 97.58 29.74
C LEU A 687 18.22 96.09 29.82
N PHE A 688 18.79 95.26 28.95
CA PHE A 688 18.56 93.81 28.89
C PHE A 688 19.91 93.11 28.67
N PRO A 689 20.70 92.87 29.72
CA PRO A 689 22.12 92.49 29.59
C PRO A 689 22.37 91.00 29.34
N ARG A 690 21.39 90.12 29.57
CA ARG A 690 21.58 88.66 29.46
C ARG A 690 21.87 88.21 28.03
N THR A 691 22.83 87.31 27.90
CA THR A 691 23.20 86.67 26.62
C THR A 691 22.62 85.26 26.52
N SER A 692 22.39 84.78 25.29
CA SER A 692 21.92 83.42 25.03
C SER A 692 22.87 82.36 25.60
N ASP A 693 24.19 82.60 25.55
CA ASP A 693 25.21 81.72 26.14
C ASP A 693 25.06 81.58 27.66
N GLU A 694 24.76 82.68 28.37
CA GLU A 694 24.53 82.64 29.82
C GLU A 694 23.26 81.87 30.17
N ILE A 695 22.17 82.09 29.42
CA ILE A 695 20.90 81.38 29.63
C ILE A 695 21.07 79.89 29.36
N ARG A 696 21.78 79.53 28.29
CA ARG A 696 22.05 78.14 27.91
C ARG A 696 22.86 77.41 28.99
N VAL A 697 23.83 78.07 29.63
CA VAL A 697 24.60 77.48 30.76
C VAL A 697 23.74 77.29 32.01
N LEU A 698 22.77 78.20 32.25
CA LEU A 698 21.86 78.08 33.38
C LEU A 698 20.77 77.03 33.15
N LEU A 699 20.48 76.69 31.88
CA LEU A 699 19.48 75.72 31.46
C LEU A 699 20.06 74.39 30.96
N SER A 700 21.35 74.11 31.18
CA SER A 700 22.05 72.86 30.78
C SER A 700 22.29 71.88 31.91
#